data_AF-A0A353H9W7-F1
#
_entry.id   AF-A0A353H9W7-F1
#
_cell.length_a   1.000
_cell.length_b   1.000
_cell.length_c   1.000
_cell.angle_alpha   90.00
_cell.angle_beta   90.00
_cell.angle_gamma   90.00
#
_symmetry.space_group_name_H-M   'P 1'
#
loop_
_entity.id
_entity.type
_entity.pdbx_description
1 polymer ?
#
loop_
_entity_poly.entity_id
_entity_poly.type
_entity_poly.pdbx_seq_one_letter_code
_entity_poly.pdbx_strand_id
1 'polypeptide(L)'
;MNNKYGNILDQIGGTPIVSISRLNPNRDVEILAKLEYFNPGGSIKDRTALYMIEEAEKRNELTKEKIILEATSGNTGIGLALVAAVKGYRILLTMSESASEERVKILRAMGADIRFTPIHLATDGAIEYVYDLIREEPEKYWLADQFNNQANWMAHYHGTAMEIWKQTNGDLDVIVAAMGTTGTLMGLSRRFRELRPEVKIVGVEPYLGHKIQGLKNMKESYQPGIFEKRRLDRVIHIDDEEAYKTSRILAKEEGIFVGMSSGAAMAAALRISEEMEKGRIVVILPDGGERYLSTSLFTTKKKSGLRIYNTLTRKKEEFIPIKENQVTMYSCGPTLCRSINLGQYRRFVFSDLIRRYMGFKGYKVIHIMNVTDLDDRTIEGAEKAGMPLEDFTNIYFEKFLEDLKRLNIRRAAEYPRASEHVEDMIKLTQKLLEKGYAYEKFHSIYFDISRFKDYGKLSRIDLEKIRLGKTVDLDQYEKDNPRDFTLLKRSTLSELKRGIFFKTQWGNIRPGWHMECSAIAMKYLGPTYDIHTSSINLVFPHHENAIAISQSVTGKPLANYWIHNELVMINGKKPSRMTEEDDTLSLSDLMDQGYGGRVVRYWLLSRHYRKPIFFSRSKLDAVKNTISHLDKFVQKANSCKSGPDNPDIDQVAYDLRRKFVVSMDDDINIAAALAALFKFIHRINTVMDRNGLSSSDREKVLKALKRINSVLGVMDLEAISASHDVKMLIDKREQARSEKDWDTADRLRRELREKGIEPIDTKEGTVWHKLKE
;
A
#
# COMPACT_ATOMS: atom_id res chain seq x y z
N MET A 1 -27.29 47.21 7.75
CA MET A 1 -26.08 47.15 8.59
C MET A 1 -24.92 47.69 7.77
N ASN A 2 -24.05 48.50 8.36
CA ASN A 2 -22.88 49.03 7.68
C ASN A 2 -21.83 47.89 7.62
N ASN A 3 -21.84 47.09 6.55
CA ASN A 3 -21.00 45.88 6.39
C ASN A 3 -19.54 46.24 6.02
N LYS A 4 -18.98 47.28 6.62
CA LYS A 4 -17.59 47.71 6.41
C LYS A 4 -16.78 47.38 7.65
N TYR A 5 -15.82 46.48 7.48
CA TYR A 5 -14.88 46.03 8.53
C TYR A 5 -13.49 46.65 8.29
N GLY A 6 -12.72 46.86 9.34
CA GLY A 6 -11.37 47.42 9.27
C GLY A 6 -10.34 46.44 8.72
N ASN A 7 -10.43 45.17 9.13
CA ASN A 7 -9.71 44.06 8.50
C ASN A 7 -10.45 42.71 8.74
N ILE A 8 -9.86 41.61 8.26
CA ILE A 8 -10.47 40.27 8.35
C ILE A 8 -10.67 39.77 9.79
N LEU A 9 -9.90 40.27 10.77
CA LEU A 9 -10.06 39.88 12.18
C LEU A 9 -11.37 40.39 12.77
N ASP A 10 -11.93 41.48 12.26
CA ASP A 10 -13.24 42.01 12.70
C ASP A 10 -14.41 41.10 12.28
N GLN A 11 -14.15 40.06 11.46
CA GLN A 11 -15.08 38.99 11.12
C GLN A 11 -14.93 37.75 12.02
N ILE A 12 -14.01 37.76 12.98
CA ILE A 12 -13.92 36.69 13.98
C ILE A 12 -15.07 36.87 14.96
N GLY A 13 -15.99 35.92 14.95
CA GLY A 13 -17.25 35.95 15.69
C GLY A 13 -18.46 36.31 14.85
N GLY A 14 -19.61 36.50 15.51
CA GLY A 14 -20.89 36.73 14.83
C GLY A 14 -21.35 35.54 13.98
N THR A 15 -20.92 34.32 14.31
CA THR A 15 -21.20 33.13 13.50
C THR A 15 -22.69 32.72 13.58
N PRO A 16 -23.26 32.11 12.54
CA PRO A 16 -24.68 31.77 12.53
C PRO A 16 -25.02 30.59 13.45
N ILE A 17 -26.29 30.54 13.86
CA ILE A 17 -26.91 29.36 14.46
C ILE A 17 -28.03 28.88 13.54
N VAL A 18 -28.16 27.58 13.33
CA VAL A 18 -29.18 26.99 12.43
C VAL A 18 -29.91 25.84 13.11
N SER A 19 -31.18 25.63 12.77
CA SER A 19 -31.95 24.50 13.30
C SER A 19 -31.61 23.20 12.56
N ILE A 20 -31.52 22.09 13.30
CA ILE A 20 -31.33 20.73 12.80
C ILE A 20 -32.71 20.07 12.76
N SER A 21 -33.21 19.82 11.56
CA SER A 21 -34.62 19.42 11.37
C SER A 21 -34.79 17.97 10.95
N ARG A 22 -33.94 17.48 10.04
CA ARG A 22 -34.09 16.15 9.43
C ARG A 22 -33.50 15.05 10.28
N LEU A 23 -32.42 15.33 10.99
CA LEU A 23 -31.76 14.40 11.89
C LEU A 23 -32.36 14.35 13.28
N ASN A 24 -33.14 15.37 13.66
CA ASN A 24 -33.69 15.47 14.99
C ASN A 24 -34.71 14.33 15.24
N PRO A 25 -34.43 13.39 16.15
CA PRO A 25 -35.31 12.25 16.43
C PRO A 25 -36.54 12.66 17.25
N ASN A 26 -36.51 13.82 17.93
CA ASN A 26 -37.58 14.28 18.81
C ASN A 26 -38.11 15.65 18.37
N ARG A 27 -39.37 15.71 17.92
CA ARG A 27 -39.97 16.94 17.40
C ARG A 27 -40.27 18.00 18.47
N ASP A 28 -40.35 17.60 19.73
CA ASP A 28 -40.62 18.50 20.85
C ASP A 28 -39.34 19.11 21.44
N VAL A 29 -38.17 18.70 20.92
CA VAL A 29 -36.85 19.22 21.30
C VAL A 29 -36.20 19.92 20.11
N GLU A 30 -35.96 21.22 20.21
CA GLU A 30 -35.26 21.96 19.16
C GLU A 30 -33.74 21.78 19.30
N ILE A 31 -33.08 21.29 18.25
CA ILE A 31 -31.61 21.21 18.19
C ILE A 31 -31.09 22.34 17.30
N LEU A 32 -30.27 23.22 17.88
CA LEU A 32 -29.64 24.34 17.20
C LEU A 32 -28.13 24.10 17.06
N ALA A 33 -27.61 24.14 15.84
CA ALA A 33 -26.19 24.03 15.55
C ALA A 33 -25.53 25.41 15.43
N LYS A 34 -24.56 25.70 16.29
CA LYS A 34 -23.72 26.90 16.24
C LYS A 34 -22.54 26.65 15.29
N LEU A 35 -22.55 27.32 14.13
CA LEU A 35 -21.67 27.03 12.99
C LEU A 35 -20.38 27.84 13.04
N GLU A 36 -19.41 27.40 13.83
CA GLU A 36 -18.17 28.14 14.07
C GLU A 36 -17.17 28.07 12.91
N TYR A 37 -17.43 27.28 11.88
CA TYR A 37 -16.64 27.28 10.65
C TYR A 37 -16.86 28.52 9.76
N PHE A 38 -17.80 29.40 10.11
CA PHE A 38 -18.00 30.69 9.46
C PHE A 38 -17.01 31.78 9.91
N ASN A 39 -16.20 31.53 10.93
CA ASN A 39 -15.07 32.42 11.21
C ASN A 39 -14.11 32.44 9.98
N PRO A 40 -13.37 33.52 9.74
CA PRO A 40 -12.58 33.71 8.51
C PRO A 40 -11.46 32.68 8.29
N GLY A 41 -10.83 32.19 9.35
CA GLY A 41 -9.89 31.08 9.34
C GLY A 41 -10.57 29.70 9.34
N GLY A 42 -11.90 29.67 9.31
CA GLY A 42 -12.78 28.52 9.10
C GLY A 42 -12.96 27.62 10.31
N SER A 43 -12.71 28.12 11.53
CA SER A 43 -12.99 27.36 12.74
C SER A 43 -13.19 28.25 13.97
N ILE A 44 -13.73 27.65 15.03
CA ILE A 44 -13.87 28.27 16.35
C ILE A 44 -12.54 28.77 16.94
N LYS A 45 -11.40 28.25 16.47
CA LYS A 45 -10.08 28.56 17.02
C LYS A 45 -9.56 29.93 16.64
N ASP A 46 -10.17 30.59 15.67
CA ASP A 46 -9.84 31.97 15.31
C ASP A 46 -10.10 32.91 16.49
N ARG A 47 -11.19 32.68 17.24
CA ARG A 47 -11.53 33.42 18.45
C ARG A 47 -10.45 33.28 19.51
N THR A 48 -10.05 32.03 19.78
CA THR A 48 -9.01 31.69 20.75
C THR A 48 -7.67 32.32 20.35
N ALA A 49 -7.29 32.20 19.08
CA ALA A 49 -6.05 32.76 18.56
C ALA A 49 -5.99 34.29 18.71
N LEU A 50 -7.07 34.98 18.32
CA LEU A 50 -7.16 36.44 18.44
C LEU A 50 -7.03 36.88 19.90
N TYR A 51 -7.81 36.27 20.80
CA TYR A 51 -7.79 36.60 22.22
C TYR A 51 -6.43 36.33 22.87
N MET A 52 -5.78 35.20 22.58
CA MET A 52 -4.46 34.89 23.15
C MET A 52 -3.40 35.89 22.71
N ILE A 53 -3.39 36.27 21.42
CA ILE A 53 -2.43 37.24 20.90
C ILE A 53 -2.70 38.63 21.47
N GLU A 54 -3.95 39.10 21.50
CA GLU A 54 -4.28 40.44 22.01
C GLU A 54 -4.03 40.58 23.51
N GLU A 55 -4.28 39.53 24.30
CA GLU A 55 -3.93 39.53 25.73
C GLU A 55 -2.42 39.54 25.95
N ALA A 56 -1.65 38.81 25.14
CA ALA A 56 -0.19 38.83 25.21
C ALA A 56 0.40 40.18 24.76
N GLU A 57 -0.19 40.81 23.75
CA GLU A 57 0.16 42.19 23.34
C GLU A 57 -0.08 43.17 24.50
N LYS A 58 -1.25 43.12 25.16
CA LYS A 58 -1.57 44.01 26.30
C LYS A 58 -0.63 43.82 27.49
N ARG A 59 -0.15 42.60 27.71
CA ARG A 59 0.80 42.27 28.80
C ARG A 59 2.26 42.51 28.42
N ASN A 60 2.54 42.96 27.20
CA ASN A 60 3.88 43.08 26.61
C ASN A 60 4.68 41.76 26.60
N GLU A 61 4.00 40.60 26.59
CA GLU A 61 4.63 39.28 26.50
C GLU A 61 5.01 38.91 25.05
N LEU A 62 4.28 39.46 24.07
CA LEU A 62 4.48 39.25 22.64
C LEU A 62 4.85 40.57 21.94
N THR A 63 6.11 40.68 21.52
CA THR A 63 6.65 41.81 20.74
C THR A 63 6.95 41.38 19.29
N LYS A 64 7.24 42.33 18.39
CA LYS A 64 7.58 42.03 16.98
C LYS A 64 8.91 41.28 16.81
N GLU A 65 9.74 41.26 17.83
CA GLU A 65 11.00 40.53 17.83
C GLU A 65 10.78 39.03 18.04
N LYS A 66 9.74 38.66 18.80
CA LYS A 66 9.39 37.28 19.12
C LYS A 66 8.67 36.57 17.97
N ILE A 67 8.82 35.25 17.94
CA ILE A 67 8.13 34.34 17.02
C ILE A 67 7.03 33.63 17.81
N ILE A 68 5.81 33.63 17.27
CA ILE A 68 4.69 32.87 17.85
C ILE A 68 5.00 31.37 17.70
N LEU A 69 4.96 30.64 18.80
CA LEU A 69 5.20 29.20 18.86
C LEU A 69 3.94 28.50 19.36
N GLU A 70 3.53 27.40 18.71
CA GLU A 70 2.39 26.60 19.18
C GLU A 70 2.46 25.13 18.74
N ALA A 71 2.07 24.24 19.64
CA ALA A 71 1.75 22.84 19.32
C ALA A 71 0.29 22.72 18.89
N THR A 72 0.04 22.24 17.67
CA THR A 72 -1.32 22.26 17.11
C THR A 72 -1.68 20.97 16.40
N SER A 73 -2.97 20.61 16.49
CA SER A 73 -3.61 19.63 15.61
C SER A 73 -4.06 20.25 14.28
N GLY A 74 -3.89 21.57 14.12
CA GLY A 74 -4.02 22.32 12.86
C GLY A 74 -4.97 23.52 12.96
N ASN A 75 -6.16 23.39 13.55
CA ASN A 75 -7.14 24.49 13.56
C ASN A 75 -6.66 25.72 14.35
N THR A 76 -6.10 25.51 15.55
CA THR A 76 -5.51 26.62 16.33
C THR A 76 -4.31 27.23 15.61
N GLY A 77 -3.52 26.41 14.90
CA GLY A 77 -2.44 26.92 14.07
C GLY A 77 -2.95 27.84 12.96
N ILE A 78 -4.06 27.48 12.30
CA ILE A 78 -4.66 28.29 11.23
C ILE A 78 -5.17 29.61 11.78
N GLY A 79 -5.86 29.60 12.93
CA GLY A 79 -6.29 30.82 13.60
C GLY A 79 -5.11 31.72 14.00
N LEU A 80 -4.04 31.15 14.55
CA LEU A 80 -2.83 31.90 14.91
C LEU A 80 -2.12 32.45 13.66
N ALA A 81 -2.00 31.66 12.59
CA ALA A 81 -1.41 32.11 11.34
C ALA A 81 -2.21 33.25 10.69
N LEU A 82 -3.55 33.20 10.75
CA LEU A 82 -4.42 34.28 10.31
C LEU A 82 -4.14 35.58 11.05
N VAL A 83 -4.14 35.53 12.39
CA VAL A 83 -3.91 36.71 13.23
C VAL A 83 -2.47 37.21 13.06
N ALA A 84 -1.50 36.30 12.99
CA ALA A 84 -0.10 36.61 12.75
C ALA A 84 0.11 37.32 11.40
N ALA A 85 -0.53 36.86 10.33
CA ALA A 85 -0.42 37.47 9.01
C ALA A 85 -0.96 38.90 9.00
N VAL A 86 -2.11 39.16 9.64
CA VAL A 86 -2.70 40.51 9.70
C VAL A 86 -1.88 41.44 10.60
N LYS A 87 -1.43 40.94 11.76
CA LYS A 87 -0.67 41.74 12.72
C LYS A 87 0.83 41.79 12.42
N GLY A 88 1.35 41.05 11.44
CA GLY A 88 2.76 41.04 11.04
C GLY A 88 3.69 40.32 12.02
N TYR A 89 3.28 39.15 12.54
CA TYR A 89 4.12 38.28 13.37
C TYR A 89 4.69 37.12 12.56
N ARG A 90 5.90 36.67 12.94
CA ARG A 90 6.46 35.39 12.50
C ARG A 90 5.85 34.27 13.35
N ILE A 91 5.63 33.10 12.75
CA ILE A 91 5.00 31.97 13.43
C ILE A 91 5.65 30.64 13.06
N LEU A 92 5.92 29.83 14.09
CA LEU A 92 6.40 28.46 14.02
C LEU A 92 5.37 27.52 14.66
N LEU A 93 4.85 26.58 13.87
CA LEU A 93 3.86 25.62 14.32
C LEU A 93 4.46 24.22 14.34
N THR A 94 4.23 23.50 15.44
CA THR A 94 4.60 22.10 15.57
C THR A 94 3.35 21.25 15.50
N MET A 95 3.34 20.22 14.65
CA MET A 95 2.19 19.31 14.52
C MET A 95 2.63 17.89 14.20
N SER A 96 1.79 16.91 14.51
CA SER A 96 2.01 15.52 14.13
C SER A 96 1.99 15.35 12.61
N GLU A 97 2.81 14.44 12.08
CA GLU A 97 2.72 13.95 10.69
C GLU A 97 1.34 13.35 10.34
N SER A 98 0.48 13.08 11.34
CA SER A 98 -0.90 12.62 11.13
C SER A 98 -1.90 13.73 10.74
N ALA A 99 -1.47 15.00 10.75
CA ALA A 99 -2.30 16.12 10.30
C ALA A 99 -2.73 15.94 8.82
N SER A 100 -3.94 16.41 8.49
CA SER A 100 -4.44 16.31 7.11
C SER A 100 -3.65 17.18 6.15
N GLU A 101 -3.63 16.78 4.89
CA GLU A 101 -2.94 17.51 3.84
C GLU A 101 -3.49 18.92 3.67
N GLU A 102 -4.81 19.09 3.80
CA GLU A 102 -5.47 20.39 3.63
C GLU A 102 -4.98 21.40 4.67
N ARG A 103 -4.90 21.00 5.95
CA ARG A 103 -4.43 21.91 7.02
C ARG A 103 -2.96 22.28 6.84
N VAL A 104 -2.10 21.34 6.46
CA VAL A 104 -0.68 21.63 6.18
C VAL A 104 -0.54 22.63 5.03
N LYS A 105 -1.32 22.44 3.95
CA LYS A 105 -1.30 23.34 2.79
C LYS A 105 -1.80 24.74 3.15
N ILE A 106 -2.90 24.84 3.92
CA ILE A 106 -3.43 26.12 4.41
C ILE A 106 -2.37 26.86 5.23
N LEU A 107 -1.76 26.19 6.21
CA LEU A 107 -0.77 26.81 7.09
C LEU A 107 0.45 27.36 6.34
N ARG A 108 0.98 26.60 5.39
CA ARG A 108 2.08 27.07 4.52
C ARG A 108 1.66 28.27 3.68
N ALA A 109 0.45 28.24 3.11
CA ALA A 109 -0.08 29.35 2.32
C ALA A 109 -0.27 30.63 3.15
N MET A 110 -0.54 30.50 4.45
CA MET A 110 -0.64 31.62 5.40
C MET A 110 0.73 32.08 5.94
N GLY A 111 1.83 31.54 5.42
CA GLY A 111 3.20 31.95 5.79
C GLY A 111 3.71 31.36 7.09
N ALA A 112 3.09 30.28 7.61
CA ALA A 112 3.57 29.62 8.81
C ALA A 112 4.72 28.65 8.53
N ASP A 113 5.76 28.71 9.35
CA ASP A 113 6.78 27.66 9.39
C ASP A 113 6.22 26.43 10.12
N ILE A 114 6.48 25.24 9.59
CA ILE A 114 5.92 23.99 10.13
C ILE A 114 7.04 23.01 10.48
N ARG A 115 6.99 22.48 11.71
CA ARG A 115 7.80 21.35 12.17
C ARG A 115 6.90 20.15 12.43
N PHE A 116 7.30 19.00 11.90
CA PHE A 116 6.55 17.76 12.08
C PHE A 116 7.12 16.91 13.22
N THR A 117 6.24 16.30 14.00
CA THR A 117 6.57 15.29 15.01
C THR A 117 5.99 13.91 14.66
N PRO A 118 6.58 12.80 15.17
CA PRO A 118 6.16 11.45 14.79
C PRO A 118 4.67 11.17 15.00
N ILE A 119 4.05 10.45 14.06
CA ILE A 119 2.60 10.09 14.07
C ILE A 119 2.13 9.50 15.42
N HIS A 120 2.89 8.56 15.97
CA HIS A 120 2.48 7.79 17.15
C HIS A 120 2.44 8.61 18.46
N LEU A 121 3.12 9.77 18.49
CA LEU A 121 3.08 10.69 19.63
C LEU A 121 1.92 11.69 19.52
N ALA A 122 1.15 11.64 18.43
CA ALA A 122 0.02 12.52 18.17
C ALA A 122 0.35 14.00 18.46
N THR A 123 -0.58 14.75 19.08
CA THR A 123 -0.35 16.15 19.46
C THR A 123 0.61 16.26 20.64
N ASP A 124 0.76 15.23 21.45
CA ASP A 124 1.55 15.27 22.68
C ASP A 124 3.05 15.39 22.38
N GLY A 125 3.56 14.71 21.35
CA GLY A 125 4.93 14.92 20.88
C GLY A 125 5.19 16.32 20.32
N ALA A 126 4.16 16.98 19.76
CA ALA A 126 4.28 18.39 19.36
C ALA A 126 4.34 19.32 20.57
N ILE A 127 3.59 19.02 21.64
CA ILE A 127 3.61 19.77 22.91
C ILE A 127 4.97 19.66 23.58
N GLU A 128 5.51 18.44 23.69
CA GLU A 128 6.84 18.20 24.27
C GLU A 128 7.92 19.02 23.55
N TYR A 129 7.90 18.99 22.22
CA TYR A 129 8.87 19.74 21.40
C TYR A 129 8.80 21.25 21.60
N VAL A 130 7.59 21.85 21.62
CA VAL A 130 7.48 23.31 21.83
C VAL A 130 7.86 23.72 23.26
N TYR A 131 7.62 22.84 24.24
CA TYR A 131 8.01 23.06 25.63
C TYR A 131 9.53 22.93 25.84
N ASP A 132 10.20 22.04 25.11
CA ASP A 132 11.67 22.02 25.06
C ASP A 132 12.21 23.30 24.43
N LEU A 133 11.66 23.69 23.27
CA LEU A 133 12.15 24.84 22.52
C LEU A 133 11.96 26.17 23.27
N ILE A 134 10.85 26.36 23.99
CA ILE A 134 10.64 27.57 24.80
C ILE A 134 11.56 27.61 26.03
N ARG A 135 11.95 26.45 26.59
CA ARG A 135 12.92 26.38 27.70
C ARG A 135 14.32 26.74 27.23
N GLU A 136 14.69 26.31 26.03
CA GLU A 136 16.00 26.57 25.44
C GLU A 136 16.12 28.00 24.90
N GLU A 137 15.06 28.55 24.28
CA GLU A 137 15.07 29.84 23.59
C GLU A 137 13.92 30.79 24.03
N PRO A 138 13.77 31.12 25.34
CA PRO A 138 12.62 31.87 25.87
C PRO A 138 12.52 33.33 25.38
N GLU A 139 13.65 33.93 25.01
CA GLU A 139 13.69 35.31 24.50
C GLU A 139 13.24 35.40 23.03
N LYS A 140 13.36 34.31 22.28
CA LYS A 140 13.05 34.28 20.84
C LYS A 140 11.59 33.94 20.55
N TYR A 141 10.99 33.08 21.37
CA TYR A 141 9.64 32.61 21.14
C TYR A 141 8.65 33.15 22.18
N TRP A 142 7.42 33.34 21.75
CA TRP A 142 6.27 33.45 22.65
C TRP A 142 5.38 32.23 22.40
N LEU A 143 5.19 31.43 23.43
CA LEU A 143 4.38 30.22 23.36
C LEU A 143 2.91 30.57 23.62
N ALA A 144 2.05 30.33 22.64
CA ALA A 144 0.62 30.63 22.77
C ALA A 144 -0.05 29.74 23.83
N ASP A 145 0.38 28.48 23.92
CA ASP A 145 0.03 27.46 24.91
C ASP A 145 -1.49 27.31 25.10
N GLN A 146 -2.17 26.91 24.01
CA GLN A 146 -3.64 26.85 24.02
C GLN A 146 -4.23 25.98 25.14
N PHE A 147 -3.45 25.08 25.74
CA PHE A 147 -3.92 24.15 26.77
C PHE A 147 -3.91 24.75 28.18
N ASN A 148 -3.07 25.77 28.44
CA ASN A 148 -2.94 26.40 29.76
C ASN A 148 -3.27 27.90 29.75
N ASN A 149 -3.39 28.52 28.57
CA ASN A 149 -3.68 29.94 28.44
C ASN A 149 -5.14 30.28 28.81
N GLN A 150 -5.32 31.11 29.83
CA GLN A 150 -6.64 31.56 30.30
C GLN A 150 -7.42 32.31 29.20
N ALA A 151 -6.74 32.98 28.27
CA ALA A 151 -7.38 33.68 27.15
C ALA A 151 -8.16 32.74 26.24
N ASN A 152 -7.86 31.43 26.25
CA ASN A 152 -8.62 30.43 25.52
C ASN A 152 -10.08 30.37 25.94
N TRP A 153 -10.36 30.18 27.23
CA TRP A 153 -11.75 30.12 27.70
C TRP A 153 -12.39 31.51 27.75
N MET A 154 -11.61 32.58 27.97
CA MET A 154 -12.14 33.96 27.95
C MET A 154 -12.73 34.35 26.59
N ALA A 155 -12.12 33.89 25.49
CA ALA A 155 -12.65 34.09 24.14
C ALA A 155 -14.10 33.55 23.99
N HIS A 156 -14.39 32.43 24.64
CA HIS A 156 -15.71 31.81 24.61
C HIS A 156 -16.66 32.39 25.65
N TYR A 157 -16.15 32.84 26.79
CA TYR A 157 -16.93 33.52 27.83
C TYR A 157 -17.49 34.87 27.33
N HIS A 158 -16.65 35.69 26.70
CA HIS A 158 -17.05 37.01 26.18
C HIS A 158 -17.66 36.94 24.77
N GLY A 159 -17.26 35.97 23.96
CA GLY A 159 -17.72 35.81 22.57
C GLY A 159 -18.81 34.75 22.43
N THR A 160 -18.41 33.48 22.27
CA THR A 160 -19.30 32.37 21.90
C THR A 160 -20.55 32.27 22.80
N ALA A 161 -20.39 32.38 24.12
CA ALA A 161 -21.50 32.30 25.07
C ALA A 161 -22.51 33.44 24.88
N MET A 162 -22.02 34.66 24.69
CA MET A 162 -22.86 35.84 24.50
C MET A 162 -23.59 35.82 23.17
N GLU A 163 -22.98 35.27 22.12
CA GLU A 163 -23.65 35.06 20.84
C GLU A 163 -24.78 34.04 20.95
N ILE A 164 -24.52 32.89 21.58
CA ILE A 164 -25.57 31.89 21.82
C ILE A 164 -26.71 32.50 22.62
N TRP A 165 -26.41 33.18 23.73
CA TRP A 165 -27.42 33.85 24.57
C TRP A 165 -28.30 34.81 23.76
N LYS A 166 -27.69 35.67 22.93
CA LYS A 166 -28.43 36.62 22.09
C LYS A 166 -29.24 35.91 21.01
N GLN A 167 -28.67 34.91 20.35
CA GLN A 167 -29.30 34.20 19.24
C GLN A 167 -30.45 33.31 19.67
N THR A 168 -30.44 32.82 20.91
CA THR A 168 -31.54 32.03 21.49
C THR A 168 -32.47 32.87 22.37
N ASN A 169 -32.29 34.18 22.47
CA ASN A 169 -33.00 35.06 23.41
C ASN A 169 -32.97 34.55 24.87
N GLY A 170 -31.86 33.91 25.27
CA GLY A 170 -31.68 33.28 26.58
C GLY A 170 -32.49 32.00 26.81
N ASP A 171 -33.24 31.54 25.81
CA ASP A 171 -34.07 30.35 25.87
C ASP A 171 -33.32 29.13 25.33
N LEU A 172 -32.78 28.30 26.23
CA LEU A 172 -32.09 27.03 25.94
C LEU A 172 -31.93 26.23 27.23
N ASP A 173 -31.79 24.91 27.13
CA ASP A 173 -31.68 24.00 28.27
C ASP A 173 -30.34 23.28 28.33
N VAL A 174 -29.75 22.94 27.17
CA VAL A 174 -28.52 22.16 27.09
C VAL A 174 -27.55 22.75 26.09
N ILE A 175 -26.26 22.78 26.43
CA ILE A 175 -25.17 23.10 25.51
C ILE A 175 -24.23 21.91 25.39
N VAL A 176 -23.94 21.49 24.15
CA VAL A 176 -23.09 20.34 23.84
C VAL A 176 -21.85 20.79 23.07
N ALA A 177 -20.66 20.47 23.57
CA ALA A 177 -19.40 20.74 22.86
C ALA A 177 -18.35 19.64 23.09
N ALA A 178 -17.51 19.42 22.09
CA ALA A 178 -16.46 18.40 22.15
C ALA A 178 -15.24 18.84 22.98
N MET A 179 -14.62 17.86 23.66
CA MET A 179 -13.47 18.06 24.53
C MET A 179 -12.16 17.94 23.74
N GLY A 180 -11.62 19.09 23.33
CA GLY A 180 -10.27 19.22 22.78
C GLY A 180 -9.36 19.96 23.75
N THR A 181 -9.13 21.26 23.50
CA THR A 181 -8.47 22.16 24.47
C THR A 181 -9.31 22.46 25.70
N THR A 182 -10.59 22.08 25.70
CA THR A 182 -11.62 22.37 26.71
C THR A 182 -12.03 23.83 26.90
N GLY A 183 -11.28 24.80 26.35
CA GLY A 183 -11.58 26.23 26.51
C GLY A 183 -12.99 26.64 26.11
N THR A 184 -13.58 26.04 25.07
CA THR A 184 -14.99 26.27 24.70
C THR A 184 -15.96 25.90 25.82
N LEU A 185 -15.85 24.69 26.37
CA LEU A 185 -16.67 24.25 27.50
C LEU A 185 -16.43 25.07 28.77
N MET A 186 -15.17 25.45 29.03
CA MET A 186 -14.82 26.24 30.21
C MET A 186 -15.39 27.66 30.14
N GLY A 187 -15.33 28.31 28.98
CA GLY A 187 -15.89 29.65 28.78
C GLY A 187 -17.41 29.65 28.82
N LEU A 188 -18.04 28.69 28.13
CA LEU A 188 -19.50 28.51 28.13
C LEU A 188 -20.00 28.23 29.54
N SER A 189 -19.41 27.25 30.25
CA SER A 189 -19.85 26.93 31.61
C SER A 189 -19.72 28.11 32.57
N ARG A 190 -18.61 28.85 32.54
CA ARG A 190 -18.44 30.04 33.39
C ARG A 190 -19.52 31.08 33.13
N ARG A 191 -19.79 31.40 31.85
CA ARG A 191 -20.75 32.45 31.50
C ARG A 191 -22.20 32.04 31.76
N PHE A 192 -22.58 30.82 31.40
CA PHE A 192 -23.95 30.35 31.59
C PHE A 192 -24.30 30.11 33.06
N ARG A 193 -23.32 29.81 33.93
CA ARG A 193 -23.55 29.79 35.39
C ARG A 193 -23.91 31.17 35.95
N GLU A 194 -23.56 32.26 35.27
CA GLU A 194 -23.98 33.62 35.66
C GLU A 194 -25.30 34.03 34.99
N LEU A 195 -25.51 33.66 33.72
CA LEU A 195 -26.67 34.09 32.94
C LEU A 195 -27.93 33.26 33.23
N ARG A 196 -27.79 31.94 33.36
CA ARG A 196 -28.89 30.99 33.57
C ARG A 196 -28.33 29.67 34.14
N PRO A 197 -28.19 29.55 35.47
CA PRO A 197 -27.53 28.41 36.12
C PRO A 197 -28.14 27.04 35.82
N GLU A 198 -29.40 27.00 35.37
CA GLU A 198 -30.14 25.79 35.03
C GLU A 198 -29.65 25.13 33.74
N VAL A 199 -29.02 25.89 32.83
CA VAL A 199 -28.50 25.38 31.55
C VAL A 199 -27.44 24.32 31.81
N LYS A 200 -27.64 23.13 31.24
CA LYS A 200 -26.72 22.00 31.37
C LYS A 200 -25.58 22.11 30.37
N ILE A 201 -24.36 21.94 30.84
CA ILE A 201 -23.14 21.91 30.02
C ILE A 201 -22.69 20.46 29.87
N VAL A 202 -22.75 19.96 28.64
CA VAL A 202 -22.36 18.59 28.31
C VAL A 202 -21.06 18.58 27.48
N GLY A 203 -20.05 17.90 28.01
CA GLY A 203 -18.81 17.62 27.30
C GLY A 203 -18.90 16.32 26.50
N VAL A 204 -18.33 16.32 25.29
CA VAL A 204 -18.19 15.09 24.48
C VAL A 204 -16.73 14.65 24.46
N GLU A 205 -16.48 13.45 24.97
CA GLU A 205 -15.16 12.84 25.08
C GLU A 205 -15.09 11.59 24.18
N PRO A 206 -13.99 11.34 23.46
CA PRO A 206 -13.84 10.10 22.70
C PRO A 206 -13.38 8.95 23.61
N TYR A 207 -13.48 7.71 23.15
CA TYR A 207 -12.91 6.54 23.85
C TYR A 207 -11.36 6.52 23.81
N LEU A 208 -10.74 5.64 24.61
CA LEU A 208 -9.28 5.41 24.58
C LEU A 208 -8.84 4.87 23.20
N GLY A 209 -7.74 5.36 22.66
CA GLY A 209 -7.18 4.96 21.37
C GLY A 209 -7.93 5.53 20.15
N HIS A 210 -8.71 6.59 20.35
CA HIS A 210 -9.51 7.22 19.31
C HIS A 210 -8.68 7.87 18.20
N LYS A 211 -9.31 8.09 17.06
CA LYS A 211 -8.72 8.75 15.88
C LYS A 211 -9.40 10.07 15.54
N ILE A 212 -10.40 10.51 16.32
CA ILE A 212 -11.04 11.81 16.13
C ILE A 212 -10.04 12.94 16.40
N GLN A 213 -9.54 13.57 15.35
CA GLN A 213 -8.54 14.62 15.46
C GLN A 213 -9.15 15.91 16.05
N GLY A 214 -8.41 16.53 16.97
CA GLY A 214 -8.84 17.74 17.67
C GLY A 214 -9.58 17.49 18.99
N LEU A 215 -10.00 16.25 19.26
CA LEU A 215 -10.49 15.81 20.57
C LEU A 215 -9.36 15.18 21.38
N LYS A 216 -9.54 15.11 22.71
CA LYS A 216 -8.65 14.45 23.66
C LYS A 216 -9.48 13.57 24.60
N ASN A 217 -8.98 12.38 24.90
CA ASN A 217 -9.42 11.61 26.06
C ASN A 217 -8.58 12.02 27.29
N MET A 218 -9.21 12.46 28.36
CA MET A 218 -8.54 13.03 29.55
C MET A 218 -7.77 12.01 30.38
N LYS A 219 -7.84 10.71 30.06
CA LYS A 219 -7.02 9.66 30.68
C LYS A 219 -5.80 9.28 29.85
N GLU A 220 -5.87 9.41 28.53
CA GLU A 220 -4.80 9.00 27.60
C GLU A 220 -3.86 10.15 27.27
N SER A 221 -4.41 11.34 27.02
CA SER A 221 -3.63 12.52 26.62
C SER A 221 -3.30 13.40 27.82
N TYR A 222 -2.28 14.27 27.67
CA TYR A 222 -2.05 15.35 28.64
C TYR A 222 -3.34 16.18 28.81
N GLN A 223 -3.84 16.22 30.05
CA GLN A 223 -5.02 16.98 30.43
C GLN A 223 -4.72 18.49 30.34
N PRO A 224 -5.54 19.29 29.62
CA PRO A 224 -5.33 20.74 29.55
C PRO A 224 -5.40 21.38 30.94
N GLY A 225 -4.45 22.25 31.29
CA GLY A 225 -4.41 22.89 32.61
C GLY A 225 -5.60 23.82 32.89
N ILE A 226 -6.28 24.30 31.85
CA ILE A 226 -7.52 25.08 32.02
C ILE A 226 -8.76 24.22 32.31
N PHE A 227 -8.66 22.89 32.27
CA PHE A 227 -9.83 22.02 32.39
C PHE A 227 -10.30 21.84 33.85
N GLU A 228 -11.53 22.24 34.14
CA GLU A 228 -12.18 22.03 35.43
C GLU A 228 -13.33 21.03 35.30
N LYS A 229 -13.07 19.75 35.59
CA LYS A 229 -14.04 18.64 35.45
C LYS A 229 -15.40 18.91 36.11
N ARG A 230 -15.41 19.59 37.28
CA ARG A 230 -16.64 19.86 38.06
C ARG A 230 -17.59 20.86 37.40
N ARG A 231 -17.16 21.57 36.34
CA ARG A 231 -18.01 22.53 35.62
C ARG A 231 -18.98 21.88 34.64
N LEU A 232 -18.69 20.63 34.23
CA LEU A 232 -19.55 19.88 33.31
C LEU A 232 -20.64 19.16 34.11
N ASP A 233 -21.89 19.29 33.67
CA ASP A 233 -23.02 18.55 34.26
C ASP A 233 -23.00 17.08 33.82
N ARG A 234 -22.50 16.80 32.60
CA ARG A 234 -22.39 15.45 32.05
C ARG A 234 -21.23 15.36 31.05
N VAL A 235 -20.62 14.17 30.95
CA VAL A 235 -19.69 13.82 29.88
C VAL A 235 -20.25 12.62 29.13
N ILE A 236 -20.39 12.73 27.82
CA ILE A 236 -20.85 11.65 26.93
C ILE A 236 -19.66 11.14 26.13
N HIS A 237 -19.50 9.82 26.09
CA HIS A 237 -18.46 9.16 25.31
C HIS A 237 -18.99 8.79 23.91
N ILE A 238 -18.20 9.08 22.87
CA ILE A 238 -18.55 8.79 21.47
C ILE A 238 -17.44 7.99 20.78
N ASP A 239 -17.84 7.01 19.96
CA ASP A 239 -16.95 6.19 19.14
C ASP A 239 -16.52 6.91 17.84
N ASP A 240 -15.34 6.57 17.32
CA ASP A 240 -14.80 7.10 16.06
C ASP A 240 -15.79 6.95 14.90
N GLU A 241 -16.33 5.75 14.71
CA GLU A 241 -17.23 5.47 13.58
C GLU A 241 -18.58 6.16 13.74
N GLU A 242 -19.06 6.32 14.97
CA GLU A 242 -20.27 7.08 15.26
C GLU A 242 -20.09 8.57 14.93
N ALA A 243 -18.98 9.18 15.35
CA ALA A 243 -18.65 10.56 15.02
C ALA A 243 -18.53 10.75 13.50
N TYR A 244 -17.83 9.84 12.82
CA TYR A 244 -17.63 9.91 11.37
C TYR A 244 -18.92 9.71 10.59
N LYS A 245 -19.74 8.74 10.98
CA LYS A 245 -21.07 8.51 10.41
C LYS A 245 -21.94 9.74 10.58
N THR A 246 -21.98 10.33 11.77
CA THR A 246 -22.82 11.51 12.06
C THR A 246 -22.39 12.73 11.27
N SER A 247 -21.09 13.00 11.14
CA SER A 247 -20.57 14.07 10.28
C SER A 247 -20.96 13.87 8.80
N ARG A 248 -20.86 12.65 8.27
CA ARG A 248 -21.30 12.33 6.89
C ARG A 248 -22.81 12.49 6.71
N ILE A 249 -23.59 12.11 7.71
CA ILE A 249 -25.06 12.22 7.69
C ILE A 249 -25.49 13.69 7.79
N LEU A 250 -24.83 14.52 8.61
CA LEU A 250 -25.04 15.98 8.63
C LEU A 250 -24.86 16.59 7.24
N ALA A 251 -23.78 16.23 6.55
CA ALA A 251 -23.55 16.71 5.20
C ALA A 251 -24.62 16.24 4.21
N LYS A 252 -25.06 14.98 4.32
CA LYS A 252 -26.02 14.37 3.40
C LYS A 252 -27.45 14.84 3.61
N GLU A 253 -27.88 15.01 4.85
CA GLU A 253 -29.28 15.23 5.21
C GLU A 253 -29.57 16.68 5.58
N GLU A 254 -28.68 17.36 6.29
CA GLU A 254 -28.84 18.77 6.66
C GLU A 254 -28.09 19.73 5.72
N GLY A 255 -27.25 19.21 4.82
CA GLY A 255 -26.37 20.05 3.99
C GLY A 255 -25.26 20.75 4.77
N ILE A 256 -25.01 20.33 6.01
CA ILE A 256 -24.02 20.93 6.92
C ILE A 256 -22.72 20.13 6.82
N PHE A 257 -21.74 20.66 6.08
CA PHE A 257 -20.48 19.98 5.82
C PHE A 257 -19.42 20.30 6.89
N VAL A 258 -19.22 19.39 7.84
CA VAL A 258 -18.44 19.64 9.06
C VAL A 258 -17.44 18.54 9.42
N GLY A 259 -16.49 18.88 10.27
CA GLY A 259 -15.46 17.96 10.76
C GLY A 259 -15.94 16.83 11.69
N MET A 260 -15.00 15.96 12.05
CA MET A 260 -15.26 14.79 12.90
C MET A 260 -15.59 15.15 14.36
N SER A 261 -15.07 16.27 14.87
CA SER A 261 -15.41 16.83 16.19
C SER A 261 -16.87 17.29 16.27
N SER A 262 -17.33 17.98 15.21
CA SER A 262 -18.73 18.36 14.99
C SER A 262 -19.64 17.13 14.92
N GLY A 263 -19.20 16.07 14.23
CA GLY A 263 -19.91 14.79 14.19
C GLY A 263 -20.09 14.17 15.57
N ALA A 264 -19.05 14.17 16.42
CA ALA A 264 -19.14 13.69 17.79
C ALA A 264 -20.09 14.54 18.66
N ALA A 265 -19.98 15.87 18.57
CA ALA A 265 -20.86 16.79 19.29
C ALA A 265 -22.33 16.60 18.91
N MET A 266 -22.61 16.45 17.61
CA MET A 266 -23.97 16.19 17.13
C MET A 266 -24.50 14.83 17.57
N ALA A 267 -23.67 13.78 17.53
CA ALA A 267 -24.10 12.45 17.98
C ALA A 267 -24.55 12.47 19.45
N ALA A 268 -23.84 13.19 20.30
CA ALA A 268 -24.24 13.40 21.69
C ALA A 268 -25.52 14.24 21.82
N ALA A 269 -25.69 15.31 21.03
CA ALA A 269 -26.90 16.12 21.02
C ALA A 269 -28.14 15.33 20.61
N LEU A 270 -28.01 14.46 19.60
CA LEU A 270 -29.09 13.56 19.17
C LEU A 270 -29.50 12.60 20.29
N ARG A 271 -28.54 11.97 20.99
CA ARG A 271 -28.84 11.11 22.15
C ARG A 271 -29.57 11.86 23.27
N ILE A 272 -29.14 13.09 23.57
CA ILE A 272 -29.79 13.92 24.61
C ILE A 272 -31.21 14.28 24.19
N SER A 273 -31.45 14.58 22.91
CA SER A 273 -32.79 14.91 22.43
C SER A 273 -33.78 13.76 22.57
N GLU A 274 -33.32 12.51 22.48
CA GLU A 274 -34.14 11.31 22.72
C GLU A 274 -34.48 11.12 24.20
N GLU A 275 -33.64 11.64 25.11
CA GLU A 275 -33.84 11.56 26.55
C GLU A 275 -34.71 12.71 27.11
N MET A 276 -34.91 13.79 26.35
CA MET A 276 -35.68 14.97 26.76
C MET A 276 -37.14 14.88 26.32
N GLU A 277 -38.09 15.30 27.18
CA GLU A 277 -39.50 15.40 26.79
C GLU A 277 -39.76 16.62 25.88
N LYS A 278 -39.15 17.76 26.21
CA LYS A 278 -39.19 19.00 25.44
C LYS A 278 -38.01 19.89 25.81
N GLY A 279 -37.69 20.86 24.97
CA GLY A 279 -36.69 21.90 25.29
C GLY A 279 -35.82 22.27 24.09
N ARG A 280 -34.69 22.90 24.35
CA ARG A 280 -33.75 23.33 23.30
C ARG A 280 -32.30 23.00 23.64
N ILE A 281 -31.62 22.40 22.67
CA ILE A 281 -30.21 22.00 22.73
C ILE A 281 -29.42 22.88 21.77
N VAL A 282 -28.31 23.46 22.21
CA VAL A 282 -27.33 24.12 21.35
C VAL A 282 -26.09 23.24 21.24
N VAL A 283 -25.75 22.81 20.02
CA VAL A 283 -24.54 22.03 19.74
C VAL A 283 -23.52 22.87 18.98
N ILE A 284 -22.26 22.83 19.44
CA ILE A 284 -21.16 23.55 18.80
C ILE A 284 -20.57 22.71 17.66
N LEU A 285 -20.61 23.22 16.44
CA LEU A 285 -19.92 22.64 15.28
C LEU A 285 -18.66 23.48 14.99
N PRO A 286 -17.49 23.10 15.54
CA PRO A 286 -16.32 23.96 15.60
C PRO A 286 -15.67 24.27 14.25
N ASP A 287 -15.81 23.42 13.23
CA ASP A 287 -15.08 23.54 11.96
C ASP A 287 -15.72 22.80 10.78
N GLY A 288 -15.26 23.16 9.58
CA GLY A 288 -15.77 22.69 8.29
C GLY A 288 -15.16 21.37 7.82
N GLY A 289 -15.93 20.61 7.03
CA GLY A 289 -15.53 19.29 6.53
C GLY A 289 -14.38 19.32 5.51
N GLU A 290 -14.15 20.45 4.84
CA GLU A 290 -13.15 20.63 3.79
C GLU A 290 -11.72 20.36 4.28
N ARG A 291 -11.49 20.51 5.58
CA ARG A 291 -10.19 20.30 6.25
C ARG A 291 -9.83 18.83 6.38
N TYR A 292 -10.77 17.93 6.10
CA TYR A 292 -10.67 16.52 6.40
C TYR A 292 -10.83 15.63 5.17
N LEU A 293 -10.79 16.21 3.97
CA LEU A 293 -10.98 15.51 2.71
C LEU A 293 -9.94 14.41 2.48
N SER A 294 -8.70 14.57 2.95
CA SER A 294 -7.64 13.55 2.87
C SER A 294 -7.68 12.51 4.00
N THR A 295 -8.58 12.65 4.98
CA THR A 295 -8.64 11.77 6.16
C THR A 295 -9.66 10.64 5.99
N SER A 296 -9.65 9.65 6.88
CA SER A 296 -10.66 8.57 6.91
C SER A 296 -12.10 9.06 7.09
N LEU A 297 -12.31 10.33 7.48
CA LEU A 297 -13.65 10.91 7.57
C LEU A 297 -14.34 10.93 6.22
N PHE A 298 -13.67 11.38 5.15
CA PHE A 298 -14.28 11.49 3.81
C PHE A 298 -13.60 10.61 2.75
N THR A 299 -12.39 10.10 3.00
CA THR A 299 -11.78 9.09 2.13
C THR A 299 -12.35 7.71 2.45
N THR A 300 -13.20 7.20 1.56
CA THR A 300 -13.33 5.74 1.43
C THR A 300 -12.08 5.26 0.72
N LYS A 301 -11.14 4.60 1.42
CA LYS A 301 -10.01 3.92 0.75
C LYS A 301 -10.57 3.16 -0.44
N LYS A 302 -10.10 3.48 -1.65
CA LYS A 302 -10.61 2.88 -2.89
C LYS A 302 -10.47 1.36 -2.79
N LYS A 303 -11.59 0.68 -2.55
CA LYS A 303 -11.68 -0.77 -2.51
C LYS A 303 -11.11 -1.31 -3.81
N SER A 304 -10.01 -2.04 -3.74
CA SER A 304 -9.35 -2.57 -4.94
C SER A 304 -10.25 -3.58 -5.66
N GLY A 305 -11.24 -4.15 -4.96
CA GLY A 305 -12.06 -5.28 -5.41
C GLY A 305 -11.28 -6.59 -5.47
N LEU A 306 -9.98 -6.57 -5.19
CA LEU A 306 -9.09 -7.71 -5.21
C LEU A 306 -8.96 -8.29 -3.80
N ARG A 307 -9.21 -9.59 -3.66
CA ARG A 307 -8.98 -10.34 -2.43
C ARG A 307 -7.79 -11.27 -2.62
N ILE A 308 -6.85 -11.25 -1.69
CA ILE A 308 -5.62 -12.07 -1.75
C ILE A 308 -5.50 -12.89 -0.49
N TYR A 309 -5.09 -14.15 -0.62
CA TYR A 309 -4.75 -14.97 0.52
C TYR A 309 -3.43 -14.53 1.15
N ASN A 310 -3.52 -14.00 2.36
CA ASN A 310 -2.37 -13.58 3.14
C ASN A 310 -1.84 -14.75 3.97
N THR A 311 -0.58 -15.11 3.76
CA THR A 311 0.10 -16.21 4.47
C THR A 311 0.20 -15.92 5.96
N LEU A 312 0.34 -14.66 6.35
CA LEU A 312 0.45 -14.25 7.74
C LEU A 312 -0.84 -14.54 8.53
N THR A 313 -2.00 -14.25 7.94
CA THR A 313 -3.30 -14.38 8.63
C THR A 313 -4.07 -15.64 8.25
N ARG A 314 -3.65 -16.33 7.18
CA ARG A 314 -4.29 -17.50 6.58
C ARG A 314 -5.72 -17.26 6.08
N LYS A 315 -6.04 -16.02 5.68
CA LYS A 315 -7.36 -15.62 5.17
C LYS A 315 -7.24 -14.89 3.84
N LYS A 316 -8.31 -14.94 3.04
CA LYS A 316 -8.48 -14.07 1.86
C LYS A 316 -8.93 -12.69 2.34
N GLU A 317 -8.03 -11.73 2.24
CA GLU A 317 -8.22 -10.36 2.70
C GLU A 317 -8.41 -9.43 1.50
N GLU A 318 -9.19 -8.38 1.68
CA GLU A 318 -9.25 -7.31 0.70
C GLU A 318 -7.88 -6.62 0.61
N PHE A 319 -7.36 -6.47 -0.62
CA PHE A 319 -6.12 -5.77 -0.87
C PHE A 319 -6.35 -4.26 -0.80
N ILE A 320 -5.62 -3.59 0.10
CA ILE A 320 -5.70 -2.15 0.31
C ILE A 320 -4.27 -1.62 0.28
N PRO A 321 -3.89 -0.84 -0.75
CA PRO A 321 -2.54 -0.30 -0.82
C PRO A 321 -2.30 0.76 0.27
N ILE A 322 -1.06 0.89 0.72
CA ILE A 322 -0.59 1.92 1.65
C ILE A 322 -0.81 3.30 1.05
N LYS A 323 -0.47 3.47 -0.23
CA LYS A 323 -0.68 4.71 -0.98
C LYS A 323 -1.68 4.49 -2.11
N GLU A 324 -2.65 5.40 -2.24
CA GLU A 324 -3.68 5.28 -3.26
C GLU A 324 -3.07 5.23 -4.68
N ASN A 325 -3.60 4.35 -5.53
CA ASN A 325 -3.17 4.14 -6.91
C ASN A 325 -1.70 3.69 -7.10
N GLN A 326 -1.00 3.31 -6.03
CA GLN A 326 0.37 2.78 -6.06
C GLN A 326 0.46 1.46 -5.30
N VAL A 327 1.30 0.53 -5.78
CA VAL A 327 1.59 -0.74 -5.09
C VAL A 327 3.11 -0.93 -5.00
N THR A 328 3.59 -1.17 -3.80
CA THR A 328 4.99 -1.48 -3.48
C THR A 328 5.14 -2.97 -3.23
N MET A 329 6.02 -3.62 -3.99
CA MET A 329 6.17 -5.07 -3.98
C MET A 329 7.65 -5.46 -3.85
N TYR A 330 7.95 -6.35 -2.92
CA TYR A 330 9.25 -6.99 -2.78
C TYR A 330 9.17 -8.46 -3.16
N SER A 331 10.20 -8.99 -3.82
CA SER A 331 10.33 -10.42 -4.09
C SER A 331 11.74 -10.92 -3.81
N CYS A 332 11.89 -12.01 -3.07
CA CYS A 332 13.19 -12.67 -2.91
C CYS A 332 13.67 -13.21 -4.26
N GLY A 333 14.85 -12.78 -4.72
CA GLY A 333 15.43 -13.25 -5.97
C GLY A 333 16.24 -14.55 -5.84
N PRO A 334 17.07 -14.86 -6.86
CA PRO A 334 17.94 -16.03 -6.87
C PRO A 334 19.22 -15.81 -6.05
N THR A 335 19.85 -16.92 -5.70
CA THR A 335 21.26 -16.96 -5.29
C THR A 335 22.10 -17.25 -6.52
N LEU A 336 23.09 -16.41 -6.79
CA LEU A 336 23.88 -16.40 -8.02
C LEU A 336 25.06 -17.39 -7.97
N CYS A 337 24.77 -18.65 -7.64
CA CYS A 337 25.79 -19.70 -7.51
C CYS A 337 25.63 -20.85 -8.50
N ARG A 338 24.52 -20.89 -9.25
CA ARG A 338 24.16 -21.99 -10.15
C ARG A 338 23.05 -21.58 -11.12
N SER A 339 22.78 -22.45 -12.10
CA SER A 339 21.59 -22.34 -12.96
C SER A 339 20.29 -22.39 -12.14
N ILE A 340 19.37 -21.49 -12.47
CA ILE A 340 18.06 -21.38 -11.81
C ILE A 340 17.18 -22.58 -12.20
N ASN A 341 16.50 -23.16 -11.21
CA ASN A 341 15.59 -24.29 -11.44
C ASN A 341 14.14 -23.84 -11.70
N LEU A 342 13.31 -24.73 -12.22
CA LEU A 342 11.90 -24.46 -12.52
C LEU A 342 11.08 -23.96 -11.32
N GLY A 343 11.41 -24.40 -10.10
CA GLY A 343 10.76 -23.92 -8.87
C GLY A 343 10.99 -22.43 -8.63
N GLN A 344 12.21 -21.96 -8.86
CA GLN A 344 12.55 -20.54 -8.77
C GLN A 344 11.93 -19.75 -9.94
N TYR A 345 11.94 -20.26 -11.18
CA TYR A 345 11.23 -19.59 -12.27
C TYR A 345 9.73 -19.47 -12.02
N ARG A 346 9.09 -20.47 -11.37
CA ARG A 346 7.68 -20.36 -10.96
C ARG A 346 7.44 -19.14 -10.07
N ARG A 347 8.34 -18.92 -9.10
CA ARG A 347 8.29 -17.75 -8.21
C ARG A 347 8.41 -16.45 -8.99
N PHE A 348 9.32 -16.36 -9.97
CA PHE A 348 9.51 -15.14 -10.76
C PHE A 348 8.33 -14.88 -11.70
N VAL A 349 7.84 -15.90 -12.41
CA VAL A 349 6.62 -15.82 -13.24
C VAL A 349 5.41 -15.42 -12.39
N PHE A 350 5.31 -15.91 -11.16
CA PHE A 350 4.23 -15.52 -10.25
C PHE A 350 4.35 -14.05 -9.80
N SER A 351 5.54 -13.58 -9.44
CA SER A 351 5.75 -12.16 -9.12
C SER A 351 5.38 -11.24 -10.29
N ASP A 352 5.72 -11.66 -11.53
CA ASP A 352 5.34 -10.95 -12.75
C ASP A 352 3.83 -10.97 -12.98
N LEU A 353 3.14 -12.07 -12.69
CA LEU A 353 1.68 -12.16 -12.77
C LEU A 353 1.00 -11.14 -11.84
N ILE A 354 1.45 -11.06 -10.57
CA ILE A 354 0.94 -10.07 -9.61
C ILE A 354 1.16 -8.66 -10.17
N ARG A 355 2.39 -8.34 -10.58
CA ARG A 355 2.72 -7.01 -11.10
C ARG A 355 1.89 -6.64 -12.32
N ARG A 356 1.76 -7.56 -13.29
CA ARG A 356 0.97 -7.32 -14.51
C ARG A 356 -0.51 -7.14 -14.19
N TYR A 357 -1.05 -7.89 -13.24
CA TYR A 357 -2.46 -7.76 -12.85
C TYR A 357 -2.73 -6.46 -12.08
N MET A 358 -1.85 -6.06 -11.16
CA MET A 358 -1.95 -4.77 -10.48
C MET A 358 -1.87 -3.61 -11.49
N GLY A 359 -0.96 -3.69 -12.47
CA GLY A 359 -0.92 -2.72 -13.57
C GLY A 359 -2.19 -2.72 -14.42
N PHE A 360 -2.78 -3.89 -14.69
CA PHE A 360 -4.07 -4.02 -15.39
C PHE A 360 -5.22 -3.34 -14.61
N LYS A 361 -5.18 -3.35 -13.29
CA LYS A 361 -6.13 -2.67 -12.40
C LYS A 361 -5.88 -1.16 -12.29
N GLY A 362 -4.82 -0.64 -12.91
CA GLY A 362 -4.48 0.78 -12.96
C GLY A 362 -3.50 1.25 -11.89
N TYR A 363 -2.87 0.34 -11.14
CA TYR A 363 -1.86 0.72 -10.14
C TYR A 363 -0.49 1.00 -10.78
N LYS A 364 0.20 2.03 -10.29
CA LYS A 364 1.65 2.17 -10.48
C LYS A 364 2.36 1.18 -9.56
N VAL A 365 3.02 0.17 -10.13
CA VAL A 365 3.72 -0.87 -9.34
C VAL A 365 5.21 -0.57 -9.25
N ILE A 366 5.74 -0.42 -8.05
CA ILE A 366 7.18 -0.41 -7.74
C ILE A 366 7.54 -1.80 -7.24
N HIS A 367 8.29 -2.55 -8.05
CA HIS A 367 8.70 -3.92 -7.73
C HIS A 367 10.21 -3.99 -7.55
N ILE A 368 10.67 -4.40 -6.38
CA ILE A 368 12.08 -4.63 -6.07
C ILE A 368 12.32 -6.13 -5.93
N MET A 369 13.39 -6.63 -6.56
CA MET A 369 13.79 -8.03 -6.43
C MET A 369 15.29 -8.09 -6.18
N ASN A 370 15.74 -8.48 -4.98
CA ASN A 370 17.17 -8.58 -4.72
C ASN A 370 17.82 -9.71 -5.55
N VAL A 371 19.14 -9.70 -5.66
CA VAL A 371 19.93 -10.86 -6.08
C VAL A 371 20.99 -11.15 -5.02
N THR A 372 21.13 -12.41 -4.62
CA THR A 372 22.11 -12.82 -3.61
C THR A 372 23.40 -13.22 -4.30
N ASP A 373 24.37 -12.29 -4.33
CA ASP A 373 25.74 -12.49 -4.83
C ASP A 373 26.77 -12.71 -3.70
N LEU A 374 26.37 -12.53 -2.44
CA LEU A 374 27.21 -12.73 -1.27
C LEU A 374 26.53 -13.63 -0.24
N ASP A 375 26.68 -14.95 -0.37
CA ASP A 375 26.30 -15.94 0.65
C ASP A 375 27.32 -17.09 0.71
N ASP A 376 27.11 -18.05 1.62
CA ASP A 376 27.99 -19.22 1.75
C ASP A 376 28.16 -19.97 0.41
N ARG A 377 27.07 -20.11 -0.36
CA ARG A 377 27.05 -20.90 -1.60
C ARG A 377 27.70 -20.16 -2.77
N THR A 378 27.60 -18.83 -2.83
CA THR A 378 28.33 -18.05 -3.84
C THR A 378 29.82 -18.07 -3.57
N ILE A 379 30.24 -18.00 -2.31
CA ILE A 379 31.65 -18.10 -1.90
C ILE A 379 32.22 -19.48 -2.22
N GLU A 380 31.54 -20.54 -1.81
CA GLU A 380 31.93 -21.94 -2.08
C GLU A 380 31.94 -22.22 -3.59
N GLY A 381 30.93 -21.74 -4.32
CA GLY A 381 30.85 -21.90 -5.78
C GLY A 381 32.02 -21.21 -6.48
N ALA A 382 32.33 -19.98 -6.09
CA ALA A 382 33.47 -19.25 -6.63
C ALA A 382 34.82 -19.91 -6.27
N GLU A 383 34.93 -20.50 -5.07
CA GLU A 383 36.12 -21.26 -4.66
C GLU A 383 36.33 -22.49 -5.55
N LYS A 384 35.28 -23.30 -5.73
CA LYS A 384 35.30 -24.49 -6.59
C LYS A 384 35.60 -24.15 -8.05
N ALA A 385 35.11 -23.01 -8.53
CA ALA A 385 35.38 -22.53 -9.89
C ALA A 385 36.78 -21.89 -10.06
N GLY A 386 37.50 -21.61 -8.97
CA GLY A 386 38.77 -20.88 -9.02
C GLY A 386 38.63 -19.44 -9.51
N MET A 387 37.47 -18.80 -9.28
CA MET A 387 37.15 -17.47 -9.80
C MET A 387 37.01 -16.43 -8.67
N PRO A 388 37.23 -15.13 -8.94
CA PRO A 388 36.75 -14.05 -8.09
C PRO A 388 35.23 -14.14 -7.90
N LEU A 389 34.75 -13.79 -6.70
CA LEU A 389 33.33 -13.91 -6.34
C LEU A 389 32.41 -13.09 -7.25
N GLU A 390 32.82 -11.86 -7.56
CA GLU A 390 32.07 -10.96 -8.44
C GLU A 390 31.94 -11.54 -9.85
N ASP A 391 33.04 -11.97 -10.46
CA ASP A 391 33.04 -12.59 -11.80
C ASP A 391 32.17 -13.85 -11.85
N PHE A 392 32.30 -14.71 -10.83
CA PHE A 392 31.50 -15.93 -10.71
C PHE A 392 29.99 -15.63 -10.64
N THR A 393 29.59 -14.68 -9.81
CA THR A 393 28.17 -14.34 -9.62
C THR A 393 27.60 -13.59 -10.82
N ASN A 394 28.42 -12.79 -11.52
CA ASN A 394 28.02 -12.07 -12.73
C ASN A 394 27.61 -13.01 -13.88
N ILE A 395 28.26 -14.16 -14.04
CA ILE A 395 27.86 -15.18 -15.01
C ILE A 395 26.40 -15.58 -14.81
N TYR A 396 26.02 -15.86 -13.56
CA TYR A 396 24.65 -16.27 -13.23
C TYR A 396 23.66 -15.11 -13.24
N PHE A 397 24.11 -13.88 -12.96
CA PHE A 397 23.27 -12.69 -13.06
C PHE A 397 22.84 -12.42 -14.50
N GLU A 398 23.78 -12.44 -15.45
CA GLU A 398 23.48 -12.24 -16.86
C GLU A 398 22.55 -13.33 -17.39
N LYS A 399 22.83 -14.59 -17.06
CA LYS A 399 21.95 -15.72 -17.39
C LYS A 399 20.55 -15.53 -16.81
N PHE A 400 20.44 -15.11 -15.56
CA PHE A 400 19.15 -14.81 -14.93
C PHE A 400 18.36 -13.76 -15.72
N LEU A 401 18.97 -12.63 -16.09
CA LEU A 401 18.31 -11.58 -16.87
C LEU A 401 17.87 -12.07 -18.25
N GLU A 402 18.69 -12.88 -18.91
CA GLU A 402 18.36 -13.50 -20.18
C GLU A 402 17.14 -14.43 -20.05
N ASP A 403 17.13 -15.28 -19.02
CA ASP A 403 16.02 -16.21 -18.78
C ASP A 403 14.71 -15.48 -18.45
N LEU A 404 14.78 -14.36 -17.72
CA LEU A 404 13.60 -13.50 -17.51
C LEU A 404 13.03 -13.01 -18.84
N LYS A 405 13.88 -12.59 -19.77
CA LYS A 405 13.46 -12.17 -21.12
C LYS A 405 12.84 -13.33 -21.89
N ARG A 406 13.46 -14.51 -21.87
CA ARG A 406 12.96 -15.73 -22.53
C ARG A 406 11.59 -16.15 -21.99
N LEU A 407 11.33 -15.94 -20.69
CA LEU A 407 10.03 -16.19 -20.03
C LEU A 407 9.05 -15.01 -20.10
N ASN A 408 9.36 -13.94 -20.85
CA ASN A 408 8.54 -12.72 -20.95
C ASN A 408 8.17 -12.14 -19.57
N ILE A 409 9.11 -12.14 -18.63
CA ILE A 409 8.95 -11.51 -17.31
C ILE A 409 9.32 -10.02 -17.44
N ARG A 410 8.47 -9.13 -16.94
CA ARG A 410 8.79 -7.69 -16.93
C ARG A 410 9.92 -7.43 -15.93
N ARG A 411 10.94 -6.65 -16.32
CA ARG A 411 12.04 -6.26 -15.42
C ARG A 411 11.54 -5.52 -14.20
N ALA A 412 11.91 -5.96 -13.00
CA ALA A 412 11.68 -5.23 -11.76
C ALA A 412 12.20 -3.78 -11.88
N ALA A 413 11.75 -2.89 -10.99
CA ALA A 413 12.26 -1.52 -10.95
C ALA A 413 13.77 -1.54 -10.68
N GLU A 414 14.22 -2.38 -9.76
CA GLU A 414 15.64 -2.58 -9.46
C GLU A 414 15.93 -4.06 -9.11
N TYR A 415 17.19 -4.45 -9.31
CA TYR A 415 17.75 -5.73 -8.87
C TYR A 415 18.94 -5.57 -7.91
N PRO A 416 18.71 -5.09 -6.66
CA PRO A 416 19.80 -4.75 -5.76
C PRO A 416 20.64 -5.97 -5.37
N ARG A 417 21.96 -5.86 -5.41
CA ARG A 417 22.89 -6.93 -5.02
C ARG A 417 23.10 -6.95 -3.51
N ALA A 418 23.25 -8.13 -2.92
CA ALA A 418 23.53 -8.25 -1.49
C ALA A 418 24.87 -7.58 -1.12
N SER A 419 25.89 -7.73 -1.97
CA SER A 419 27.22 -7.13 -1.81
C SER A 419 27.20 -5.59 -1.76
N GLU A 420 26.27 -4.94 -2.44
CA GLU A 420 26.13 -3.47 -2.49
C GLU A 420 25.45 -2.90 -1.22
N HIS A 421 24.86 -3.76 -0.38
CA HIS A 421 24.04 -3.37 0.77
C HIS A 421 24.59 -3.86 2.12
N VAL A 422 25.87 -4.23 2.18
CA VAL A 422 26.49 -4.74 3.41
C VAL A 422 26.50 -3.70 4.52
N GLU A 423 26.76 -2.43 4.21
CA GLU A 423 26.69 -1.36 5.20
C GLU A 423 25.29 -1.19 5.79
N ASP A 424 24.24 -1.30 4.97
CA ASP A 424 22.86 -1.22 5.43
C ASP A 424 22.55 -2.39 6.38
N MET A 425 23.07 -3.60 6.09
CA MET A 425 22.94 -4.78 6.96
C MET A 425 23.71 -4.63 8.28
N ILE A 426 24.91 -4.06 8.26
CA ILE A 426 25.69 -3.77 9.47
C ILE A 426 24.95 -2.76 10.36
N LYS A 427 24.46 -1.65 9.78
CA LYS A 427 23.68 -0.63 10.50
C LYS A 427 22.39 -1.20 11.08
N LEU A 428 21.73 -2.11 10.37
CA LEU A 428 20.53 -2.78 10.87
C LEU A 428 20.87 -3.72 12.05
N THR A 429 22.01 -4.40 12.00
CA THR A 429 22.49 -5.25 13.10
C THR A 429 22.85 -4.44 14.34
N GLN A 430 23.49 -3.27 14.18
CA GLN A 430 23.77 -2.35 15.30
C GLN A 430 22.49 -1.99 16.05
N LYS A 431 21.43 -1.62 15.31
CA LYS A 431 20.12 -1.30 15.91
C LYS A 431 19.50 -2.49 16.64
N LEU A 432 19.71 -3.72 16.18
CA LEU A 432 19.22 -4.93 16.86
C LEU A 432 19.97 -5.16 18.18
N LEU A 433 21.28 -4.94 18.20
CA LEU A 433 22.10 -5.02 19.41
C LEU A 433 21.69 -3.95 20.43
N GLU A 434 21.56 -2.69 20.00
CA GLU A 434 21.11 -1.56 20.84
C GLU A 434 19.74 -1.84 21.49
N LYS A 435 18.85 -2.54 20.78
CA LYS A 435 17.52 -2.90 21.26
C LYS A 435 17.45 -4.23 22.03
N GLY A 436 18.57 -4.94 22.18
CA GLY A 436 18.64 -6.21 22.91
C GLY A 436 17.98 -7.40 22.20
N TYR A 437 17.83 -7.36 20.87
CA TYR A 437 17.33 -8.47 20.04
C TYR A 437 18.45 -9.28 19.38
N ALA A 438 19.70 -8.86 19.55
CA ALA A 438 20.86 -9.55 19.05
C ALA A 438 21.95 -9.57 20.12
N TYR A 439 22.88 -10.51 19.99
CA TYR A 439 24.06 -10.62 20.85
C TYR A 439 25.29 -11.02 20.03
N GLU A 440 26.46 -10.67 20.55
CA GLU A 440 27.75 -11.06 19.99
C GLU A 440 28.26 -12.32 20.71
N LYS A 441 28.77 -13.28 19.94
CA LYS A 441 29.48 -14.46 20.46
C LYS A 441 30.53 -14.93 19.45
N PHE A 442 31.77 -15.07 19.90
CA PHE A 442 32.92 -15.50 19.09
C PHE A 442 33.12 -14.72 17.79
N HIS A 443 32.94 -13.40 17.84
CA HIS A 443 33.02 -12.45 16.73
C HIS A 443 31.94 -12.65 15.65
N SER A 444 30.85 -13.33 15.99
CA SER A 444 29.64 -13.43 15.16
C SER A 444 28.47 -12.80 15.91
N ILE A 445 27.52 -12.24 15.16
CA ILE A 445 26.32 -11.64 15.73
C ILE A 445 25.11 -12.53 15.42
N TYR A 446 24.34 -12.86 16.44
CA TYR A 446 23.17 -13.72 16.34
C TYR A 446 21.91 -12.95 16.72
N PHE A 447 20.78 -13.34 16.14
CA PHE A 447 19.46 -12.87 16.56
C PHE A 447 18.94 -13.75 17.68
N ASP A 448 18.59 -13.14 18.81
CA ASP A 448 18.00 -13.84 19.95
C ASP A 448 16.50 -14.03 19.70
N ILE A 449 16.11 -15.24 19.28
CA ILE A 449 14.71 -15.57 19.00
C ILE A 449 13.85 -15.43 20.26
N SER A 450 14.41 -15.70 21.45
CA SER A 450 13.65 -15.65 22.70
C SER A 450 13.13 -14.26 23.05
N ARG A 451 13.77 -13.21 22.51
CA ARG A 451 13.38 -11.81 22.69
C ARG A 451 12.22 -11.40 21.80
N PHE A 452 11.96 -12.14 20.72
CA PHE A 452 10.91 -11.83 19.76
C PHE A 452 9.68 -12.73 19.97
N LYS A 453 8.72 -12.26 20.76
CA LYS A 453 7.52 -13.03 21.16
C LYS A 453 6.68 -13.57 20.01
N ASP A 454 6.67 -12.89 18.87
CA ASP A 454 5.87 -13.24 17.69
C ASP A 454 6.60 -14.19 16.72
N TYR A 455 7.77 -14.72 17.08
CA TYR A 455 8.53 -15.62 16.20
C TYR A 455 7.75 -16.91 15.89
N GLY A 456 7.67 -17.28 14.63
CA GLY A 456 6.92 -18.45 14.16
C GLY A 456 5.50 -18.14 13.70
N LYS A 457 5.04 -16.88 13.82
CA LYS A 457 3.70 -16.45 13.41
C LYS A 457 3.43 -16.67 11.92
N LEU A 458 4.42 -16.47 11.05
CA LEU A 458 4.24 -16.68 9.61
C LEU A 458 4.19 -18.18 9.27
N SER A 459 5.15 -18.94 9.76
CA SER A 459 5.37 -20.36 9.45
C SER A 459 4.47 -21.32 10.22
N ARG A 460 3.95 -20.89 11.38
CA ARG A 460 3.28 -21.72 12.39
C ARG A 460 4.15 -22.88 12.88
N ILE A 461 5.47 -22.71 12.83
CA ILE A 461 6.37 -23.72 13.38
C ILE A 461 6.26 -23.71 14.90
N ASP A 462 6.13 -24.89 15.47
CA ASP A 462 6.20 -25.07 16.91
C ASP A 462 7.67 -25.08 17.32
N LEU A 463 8.11 -23.99 17.96
CA LEU A 463 9.50 -23.81 18.37
C LEU A 463 9.96 -24.94 19.29
N GLU A 464 9.09 -25.47 20.16
CA GLU A 464 9.42 -26.56 21.08
C GLU A 464 9.76 -27.86 20.36
N LYS A 465 9.18 -28.09 19.18
CA LYS A 465 9.37 -29.30 18.36
C LYS A 465 10.55 -29.21 17.39
N ILE A 466 11.25 -28.08 17.32
CA ILE A 466 12.45 -27.96 16.49
C ILE A 466 13.55 -28.82 17.12
N ARG A 467 13.87 -29.93 16.46
CA ARG A 467 14.98 -30.83 16.84
C ARG A 467 16.32 -30.13 16.66
N LEU A 468 17.06 -30.02 17.76
CA LEU A 468 18.43 -29.53 17.80
C LEU A 468 19.32 -30.46 16.96
N GLY A 469 20.09 -29.91 16.02
CA GLY A 469 21.10 -30.65 15.22
C GLY A 469 20.73 -31.02 13.78
N LYS A 470 19.61 -30.54 13.20
CA LYS A 470 19.25 -30.82 11.79
C LYS A 470 19.37 -29.65 10.80
N THR A 471 19.78 -28.46 11.25
CA THR A 471 19.73 -27.26 10.40
C THR A 471 20.95 -26.34 10.45
N VAL A 472 22.00 -26.69 11.21
CA VAL A 472 23.30 -26.00 11.21
C VAL A 472 24.35 -27.02 11.65
N ASP A 473 25.53 -27.03 11.04
CA ASP A 473 26.73 -27.65 11.62
C ASP A 473 26.95 -27.07 13.01
N LEU A 474 26.51 -27.79 14.04
CA LEU A 474 26.74 -27.43 15.45
C LEU A 474 28.24 -27.35 15.76
N ASP A 475 29.07 -27.96 14.92
CA ASP A 475 30.52 -28.07 15.10
C ASP A 475 31.29 -26.79 14.72
N GLN A 476 30.67 -25.82 14.03
CA GLN A 476 31.36 -24.58 13.60
C GLN A 476 31.01 -23.33 14.41
N TYR A 477 29.87 -23.31 15.13
CA TYR A 477 29.36 -22.09 15.77
C TYR A 477 28.63 -22.39 17.10
N GLU A 478 29.25 -22.05 18.22
CA GLU A 478 28.59 -22.08 19.53
C GLU A 478 27.62 -20.90 19.68
N LYS A 479 26.32 -21.21 19.83
CA LYS A 479 25.25 -20.23 20.08
C LYS A 479 24.80 -20.30 21.53
N ASP A 480 24.16 -19.24 22.06
CA ASP A 480 23.53 -19.29 23.39
C ASP A 480 22.23 -20.10 23.32
N ASN A 481 21.48 -19.94 22.22
CA ASN A 481 20.42 -20.86 21.85
C ASN A 481 20.68 -21.47 20.46
N PRO A 482 20.71 -22.81 20.32
CA PRO A 482 20.90 -23.48 19.03
C PRO A 482 19.80 -23.18 17.99
N ARG A 483 18.67 -22.59 18.39
CA ARG A 483 17.60 -22.12 17.49
C ARG A 483 17.90 -20.77 16.86
N ASP A 484 18.77 -19.95 17.48
CA ASP A 484 19.11 -18.61 16.99
C ASP A 484 19.79 -18.65 15.63
N PHE A 485 19.64 -17.59 14.84
CA PHE A 485 20.22 -17.50 13.51
C PHE A 485 21.23 -16.36 13.41
N THR A 486 22.25 -16.57 12.58
CA THR A 486 23.35 -15.61 12.44
C THR A 486 22.91 -14.42 11.60
N LEU A 487 23.14 -13.21 12.12
CA LEU A 487 22.98 -11.94 11.44
C LEU A 487 24.25 -11.57 10.68
N LEU A 488 25.40 -11.64 11.37
CA LEU A 488 26.73 -11.39 10.83
C LEU A 488 27.65 -12.54 11.23
N LYS A 489 28.31 -13.16 10.26
CA LYS A 489 29.22 -14.30 10.45
C LYS A 489 30.66 -13.82 10.50
N ARG A 490 31.44 -14.35 11.44
CA ARG A 490 32.91 -14.24 11.40
C ARG A 490 33.46 -14.84 10.12
N SER A 491 34.34 -14.12 9.45
CA SER A 491 34.96 -14.62 8.22
C SER A 491 35.92 -15.78 8.48
N THR A 492 35.94 -16.77 7.59
CA THR A 492 36.88 -17.90 7.64
C THR A 492 38.28 -17.53 7.12
N LEU A 493 39.29 -18.36 7.36
CA LEU A 493 40.64 -18.11 6.84
C LEU A 493 40.69 -18.05 5.30
N SER A 494 39.89 -18.90 4.62
CA SER A 494 39.79 -18.87 3.15
C SER A 494 39.17 -17.55 2.69
N GLU A 495 38.08 -17.11 3.34
CA GLU A 495 37.43 -15.83 3.05
C GLU A 495 38.37 -14.64 3.28
N LEU A 496 39.14 -14.62 4.37
CA LEU A 496 40.15 -13.58 4.65
C LEU A 496 41.24 -13.54 3.59
N LYS A 497 41.79 -14.70 3.20
CA LYS A 497 42.82 -14.80 2.16
C LYS A 497 42.34 -14.27 0.81
N ARG A 498 41.04 -14.42 0.52
CA ARG A 498 40.39 -13.96 -0.71
C ARG A 498 39.83 -12.53 -0.63
N GLY A 499 39.96 -11.86 0.51
CA GLY A 499 39.43 -10.50 0.69
C GLY A 499 37.91 -10.41 0.85
N ILE A 500 37.22 -11.53 1.16
CA ILE A 500 35.76 -11.60 1.28
C ILE A 500 35.37 -11.36 2.74
N PHE A 501 35.55 -10.11 3.20
CA PHE A 501 35.19 -9.70 4.56
C PHE A 501 34.99 -8.19 4.65
N PHE A 502 34.33 -7.79 5.73
CA PHE A 502 34.08 -6.39 6.07
C PHE A 502 34.62 -6.13 7.47
N LYS A 503 35.44 -5.08 7.59
CA LYS A 503 36.03 -4.67 8.87
C LYS A 503 34.96 -3.97 9.71
N THR A 504 34.71 -4.50 10.91
CA THR A 504 33.77 -3.91 11.87
C THR A 504 34.36 -3.92 13.28
N GLN A 505 33.67 -3.27 14.22
CA GLN A 505 34.05 -3.30 15.63
C GLN A 505 34.05 -4.71 16.24
N TRP A 506 33.32 -5.67 15.64
CA TRP A 506 33.28 -7.06 16.10
C TRP A 506 34.33 -7.95 15.43
N GLY A 507 35.10 -7.40 14.50
CA GLY A 507 36.11 -8.11 13.71
C GLY A 507 35.80 -8.14 12.22
N ASN A 508 36.51 -9.02 11.50
CA ASN A 508 36.28 -9.27 10.07
C ASN A 508 35.11 -10.23 9.90
N ILE A 509 34.02 -9.70 9.34
CA ILE A 509 32.75 -10.39 9.27
C ILE A 509 32.12 -10.26 7.87
N ARG A 510 31.07 -11.02 7.63
CA ARG A 510 30.18 -10.88 6.47
C ARG A 510 28.72 -11.06 6.89
N PRO A 511 27.76 -10.47 6.16
CA PRO A 511 26.36 -10.64 6.50
C PRO A 511 25.85 -12.07 6.25
N GLY A 512 24.87 -12.48 7.05
CA GLY A 512 24.09 -13.68 6.86
C GLY A 512 22.90 -13.44 5.91
N TRP A 513 22.50 -14.48 5.19
CA TRP A 513 21.46 -14.43 4.15
C TRP A 513 20.12 -13.80 4.58
N HIS A 514 19.75 -13.95 5.85
CA HIS A 514 18.47 -13.43 6.37
C HIS A 514 18.43 -11.90 6.51
N MET A 515 19.61 -11.25 6.57
CA MET A 515 19.70 -9.80 6.69
C MET A 515 19.40 -9.08 5.38
N GLU A 516 19.72 -9.71 4.26
CA GLU A 516 19.63 -9.12 2.92
C GLU A 516 18.23 -8.60 2.62
N CYS A 517 17.21 -9.46 2.78
CA CYS A 517 15.84 -9.11 2.44
C CYS A 517 15.30 -7.99 3.31
N SER A 518 15.63 -8.00 4.60
CA SER A 518 15.20 -6.98 5.56
C SER A 518 15.81 -5.62 5.25
N ALA A 519 17.13 -5.57 5.07
CA ALA A 519 17.87 -4.34 4.81
C ALA A 519 17.49 -3.73 3.45
N ILE A 520 17.52 -4.55 2.39
CA ILE A 520 17.22 -4.09 1.02
C ILE A 520 15.75 -3.68 0.90
N ALA A 521 14.80 -4.47 1.38
CA ALA A 521 13.39 -4.11 1.26
C ALA A 521 13.08 -2.79 2.00
N MET A 522 13.61 -2.61 3.21
CA MET A 522 13.42 -1.38 3.97
C MET A 522 14.08 -0.16 3.32
N LYS A 523 15.26 -0.33 2.71
CA LYS A 523 15.98 0.74 2.01
C LYS A 523 15.19 1.31 0.84
N TYR A 524 14.61 0.43 0.01
CA TYR A 524 13.94 0.84 -1.24
C TYR A 524 12.45 1.15 -1.05
N LEU A 525 11.77 0.46 -0.14
CA LEU A 525 10.31 0.54 0.01
C LEU A 525 9.84 1.17 1.32
N GLY A 526 10.76 1.43 2.26
CA GLY A 526 10.45 1.94 3.59
C GLY A 526 10.16 0.84 4.62
N PRO A 527 9.87 1.22 5.88
CA PRO A 527 9.73 0.27 6.99
C PRO A 527 8.56 -0.72 6.86
N THR A 528 7.54 -0.35 6.07
CA THR A 528 6.38 -1.20 5.75
C THR A 528 6.00 -0.99 4.30
N TYR A 529 5.81 -2.06 3.54
CA TYR A 529 5.34 -2.03 2.14
C TYR A 529 4.15 -2.96 1.90
N ASP A 530 3.56 -2.91 0.69
CA ASP A 530 2.29 -3.60 0.44
C ASP A 530 2.47 -5.11 0.38
N ILE A 531 3.30 -5.61 -0.55
CA ILE A 531 3.37 -7.04 -0.88
C ILE A 531 4.78 -7.57 -0.72
N HIS A 532 4.93 -8.64 0.07
CA HIS A 532 6.09 -9.52 0.00
C HIS A 532 5.68 -10.81 -0.70
N THR A 533 6.30 -11.14 -1.84
CA THR A 533 5.96 -12.34 -2.62
C THR A 533 7.15 -13.23 -2.90
N SER A 534 6.96 -14.54 -2.76
CA SER A 534 8.02 -15.55 -2.91
C SER A 534 7.41 -16.96 -2.99
N SER A 535 8.19 -18.01 -2.73
CA SER A 535 7.75 -19.42 -2.72
C SER A 535 7.63 -19.96 -1.29
N ILE A 536 6.77 -20.96 -1.08
CA ILE A 536 6.47 -21.57 0.23
C ILE A 536 7.72 -22.13 0.93
N ASN A 537 8.75 -22.53 0.17
CA ASN A 537 10.03 -23.00 0.71
C ASN A 537 10.80 -21.94 1.50
N LEU A 538 10.52 -20.65 1.28
CA LEU A 538 11.17 -19.53 1.95
C LEU A 538 10.38 -19.00 3.15
N VAL A 539 9.15 -19.48 3.39
CA VAL A 539 8.37 -19.13 4.59
C VAL A 539 9.17 -19.40 5.87
N PHE A 540 9.84 -20.55 5.95
CA PHE A 540 10.70 -20.89 7.08
C PHE A 540 12.05 -21.48 6.62
N PRO A 541 13.18 -21.02 7.17
CA PRO A 541 13.29 -19.96 8.19
C PRO A 541 13.32 -18.53 7.60
N HIS A 542 13.51 -18.39 6.29
CA HIS A 542 13.97 -17.12 5.70
C HIS A 542 13.04 -15.92 5.92
N HIS A 543 11.75 -16.02 5.55
CA HIS A 543 10.81 -14.91 5.75
C HIS A 543 10.42 -14.70 7.21
N GLU A 544 10.37 -15.77 8.02
CA GLU A 544 10.17 -15.64 9.47
C GLU A 544 11.29 -14.78 10.09
N ASN A 545 12.54 -15.06 9.69
CA ASN A 545 13.70 -14.27 10.13
C ASN A 545 13.62 -12.83 9.63
N ALA A 546 13.21 -12.61 8.38
CA ALA A 546 13.07 -11.27 7.83
C ALA A 546 12.02 -10.43 8.60
N ILE A 547 10.89 -11.06 8.95
CA ILE A 547 9.87 -10.44 9.82
C ILE A 547 10.47 -10.08 11.17
N ALA A 548 11.15 -11.03 11.83
CA ALA A 548 11.72 -10.84 13.15
C ALA A 548 12.77 -9.70 13.17
N ILE A 549 13.68 -9.69 12.20
CA ILE A 549 14.70 -8.63 12.03
C ILE A 549 14.02 -7.26 11.89
N SER A 550 13.12 -7.11 10.92
CA SER A 550 12.52 -5.82 10.60
C SER A 550 11.56 -5.32 11.68
N GLN A 551 10.72 -6.19 12.26
CA GLN A 551 9.77 -5.82 13.31
C GLN A 551 10.48 -5.44 14.61
N SER A 552 11.57 -6.13 14.96
CA SER A 552 12.36 -5.80 16.17
C SER A 552 12.97 -4.41 16.10
N VAL A 553 13.37 -3.95 14.91
CA VAL A 553 13.92 -2.60 14.71
C VAL A 553 12.83 -1.55 14.56
N THR A 554 11.76 -1.82 13.82
CA THR A 554 10.78 -0.78 13.45
C THR A 554 9.53 -0.73 14.31
N GLY A 555 9.20 -1.80 15.04
CA GLY A 555 7.91 -1.98 15.72
C GLY A 555 6.72 -2.13 14.77
N LYS A 556 6.94 -2.20 13.45
CA LYS A 556 5.89 -2.22 12.41
C LYS A 556 6.03 -3.47 11.54
N PRO A 557 4.93 -4.02 10.99
CA PRO A 557 5.01 -5.12 10.03
C PRO A 557 5.86 -4.74 8.82
N LEU A 558 6.74 -5.66 8.39
CA LEU A 558 7.58 -5.45 7.21
C LEU A 558 6.75 -5.33 5.93
N ALA A 559 5.71 -6.17 5.79
CA ALA A 559 4.77 -6.14 4.67
C ALA A 559 3.34 -6.40 5.15
N ASN A 560 2.36 -5.77 4.51
CA ASN A 560 0.94 -5.98 4.81
C ASN A 560 0.45 -7.35 4.30
N TYR A 561 0.88 -7.75 3.10
CA TYR A 561 0.44 -8.98 2.44
C TYR A 561 1.62 -9.90 2.11
N TRP A 562 1.64 -11.09 2.73
CA TRP A 562 2.62 -12.14 2.45
C TRP A 562 2.03 -13.19 1.51
N ILE A 563 2.53 -13.25 0.28
CA ILE A 563 1.95 -14.07 -0.79
C ILE A 563 2.97 -15.12 -1.25
N HIS A 564 2.63 -16.41 -1.14
CA HIS A 564 3.56 -17.49 -1.46
C HIS A 564 3.02 -18.46 -2.51
N ASN A 565 3.79 -18.71 -3.57
CA ASN A 565 3.48 -19.80 -4.50
C ASN A 565 3.95 -21.15 -3.99
N GLU A 566 3.24 -22.18 -4.40
CA GLU A 566 3.57 -23.58 -4.16
C GLU A 566 4.66 -24.10 -5.08
N LEU A 567 5.21 -25.25 -4.70
CA LEU A 567 6.40 -25.84 -5.33
C LEU A 567 6.14 -26.38 -6.74
N VAL A 568 7.22 -26.53 -7.49
CA VAL A 568 7.30 -27.40 -8.67
C VAL A 568 7.78 -28.77 -8.21
N MET A 569 7.05 -29.81 -8.59
CA MET A 569 7.32 -31.20 -8.25
C MET A 569 7.88 -31.92 -9.49
N ILE A 570 9.04 -32.57 -9.35
CA ILE A 570 9.68 -33.37 -10.41
C ILE A 570 9.64 -34.83 -9.94
N ASN A 571 9.23 -35.75 -10.82
CA ASN A 571 9.13 -37.19 -10.51
C ASN A 571 8.27 -37.53 -9.27
N GLY A 572 7.26 -36.70 -8.96
CA GLY A 572 6.41 -36.86 -7.77
C GLY A 572 7.09 -36.57 -6.43
N LYS A 573 8.40 -36.27 -6.42
CA LYS A 573 9.17 -35.94 -5.22
C LYS A 573 9.20 -34.44 -5.01
N LYS A 574 9.28 -34.03 -3.73
CA LYS A 574 9.65 -32.65 -3.39
C LYS A 574 11.13 -32.49 -3.77
N PRO A 575 11.53 -31.39 -4.41
CA PRO A 575 12.94 -31.07 -4.54
C PRO A 575 13.56 -31.08 -3.13
N SER A 576 14.53 -31.97 -2.88
CA SER A 576 15.16 -32.05 -1.55
C SER A 576 15.96 -30.78 -1.31
N ARG A 577 16.07 -30.34 -0.05
CA ARG A 577 16.86 -29.15 0.33
C ARG A 577 18.38 -29.40 0.29
N MET A 578 18.85 -30.63 0.07
CA MET A 578 20.25 -31.02 0.36
C MET A 578 20.94 -31.93 -0.68
N THR A 579 20.24 -32.54 -1.65
CA THR A 579 20.89 -33.43 -2.64
C THR A 579 20.65 -32.88 -4.04
N GLU A 580 21.58 -32.06 -4.51
CA GLU A 580 21.43 -31.20 -5.69
C GLU A 580 22.12 -31.72 -6.95
N GLU A 581 22.48 -33.00 -7.01
CA GLU A 581 23.20 -33.55 -8.17
C GLU A 581 22.33 -34.34 -9.16
N ASP A 582 21.08 -34.71 -8.82
CA ASP A 582 20.27 -35.62 -9.68
C ASP A 582 18.88 -35.10 -10.15
N ASP A 583 18.43 -33.88 -9.81
CA ASP A 583 17.01 -33.49 -10.04
C ASP A 583 16.78 -32.01 -10.45
N THR A 584 17.77 -31.27 -10.97
CA THR A 584 17.60 -29.84 -11.30
C THR A 584 17.42 -29.57 -12.79
N LEU A 585 16.24 -29.89 -13.31
CA LEU A 585 15.85 -29.44 -14.65
C LEU A 585 15.82 -27.90 -14.70
N SER A 586 16.65 -27.31 -15.56
CA SER A 586 16.76 -25.86 -15.80
C SER A 586 15.89 -25.39 -16.97
N LEU A 587 15.82 -24.08 -17.19
CA LEU A 587 15.15 -23.54 -18.37
C LEU A 587 15.92 -23.87 -19.66
N SER A 588 17.25 -23.83 -19.63
CA SER A 588 18.11 -24.20 -20.76
C SER A 588 17.84 -25.64 -21.19
N ASP A 589 17.78 -26.59 -20.26
CA ASP A 589 17.53 -28.01 -20.57
C ASP A 589 16.19 -28.22 -21.28
N LEU A 590 15.17 -27.42 -20.93
CA LEU A 590 13.87 -27.47 -21.61
C LEU A 590 13.93 -26.87 -23.01
N MET A 591 14.71 -25.81 -23.20
CA MET A 591 14.90 -25.20 -24.52
C MET A 591 15.67 -26.12 -25.46
N ASP A 592 16.70 -26.79 -24.95
CA ASP A 592 17.47 -27.79 -25.70
C ASP A 592 16.59 -28.99 -26.09
N GLN A 593 15.54 -29.27 -25.31
CA GLN A 593 14.49 -30.25 -25.64
C GLN A 593 13.39 -29.71 -26.59
N GLY A 594 13.54 -28.49 -27.12
CA GLY A 594 12.59 -27.91 -28.09
C GLY A 594 11.33 -27.28 -27.47
N TYR A 595 11.38 -26.90 -26.19
CA TYR A 595 10.30 -26.14 -25.54
C TYR A 595 10.64 -24.65 -25.46
N GLY A 596 9.89 -23.82 -26.20
CA GLY A 596 10.05 -22.37 -26.16
C GLY A 596 9.60 -21.74 -24.82
N GLY A 597 10.15 -20.57 -24.48
CA GLY A 597 9.87 -19.89 -23.21
C GLY A 597 8.38 -19.57 -22.95
N ARG A 598 7.57 -19.34 -24.00
CA ARG A 598 6.11 -19.16 -23.89
C ARG A 598 5.41 -20.42 -23.35
N VAL A 599 5.86 -21.60 -23.77
CA VAL A 599 5.35 -22.90 -23.32
C VAL A 599 5.63 -23.07 -21.83
N VAL A 600 6.88 -22.83 -21.42
CA VAL A 600 7.29 -22.93 -20.01
C VAL A 600 6.54 -21.91 -19.14
N ARG A 601 6.43 -20.66 -19.59
CA ARG A 601 5.67 -19.62 -18.89
C ARG A 601 4.21 -20.01 -18.70
N TYR A 602 3.53 -20.45 -19.76
CA TYR A 602 2.13 -20.86 -19.66
C TYR A 602 1.96 -22.04 -18.72
N TRP A 603 2.86 -23.03 -18.79
CA TRP A 603 2.83 -24.16 -17.88
C TRP A 603 2.92 -23.70 -16.42
N LEU A 604 3.89 -22.85 -16.08
CA LEU A 604 4.06 -22.30 -14.72
C LEU A 604 2.83 -21.51 -14.21
N LEU A 605 2.07 -20.89 -15.13
CA LEU A 605 0.83 -20.16 -14.84
C LEU A 605 -0.43 -21.03 -14.86
N SER A 606 -0.41 -22.21 -15.47
CA SER A 606 -1.60 -23.02 -15.77
C SER A 606 -2.36 -23.53 -14.53
N ARG A 607 -1.74 -23.45 -13.35
CA ARG A 607 -2.31 -23.85 -12.06
C ARG A 607 -2.28 -22.68 -11.09
N HIS A 608 -3.31 -22.61 -10.25
CA HIS A 608 -3.37 -21.65 -9.14
C HIS A 608 -2.06 -21.64 -8.34
N TYR A 609 -1.54 -20.45 -8.03
CA TYR A 609 -0.21 -20.29 -7.46
C TYR A 609 -0.04 -21.05 -6.13
N ARG A 610 -1.10 -21.12 -5.31
CA ARG A 610 -1.18 -21.91 -4.06
C ARG A 610 -1.40 -23.41 -4.23
N LYS A 611 -1.21 -23.97 -5.43
CA LYS A 611 -1.27 -25.42 -5.68
C LYS A 611 0.05 -25.90 -6.29
N PRO A 612 0.61 -27.03 -5.84
CA PRO A 612 1.80 -27.59 -6.48
C PRO A 612 1.56 -27.85 -7.96
N ILE A 613 2.60 -27.66 -8.77
CA ILE A 613 2.59 -28.02 -10.19
C ILE A 613 3.55 -29.18 -10.41
N PHE A 614 3.14 -30.15 -11.21
CA PHE A 614 3.88 -31.38 -11.44
C PHE A 614 4.46 -31.37 -12.84
N PHE A 615 5.77 -31.49 -12.91
CA PHE A 615 6.51 -31.63 -14.15
C PHE A 615 6.33 -33.04 -14.71
N SER A 616 6.01 -33.12 -16.01
CA SER A 616 6.22 -34.29 -16.85
C SER A 616 6.32 -33.81 -18.30
N ARG A 617 7.12 -34.49 -19.13
CA ARG A 617 7.24 -34.17 -20.56
C ARG A 617 5.88 -34.16 -21.25
N SER A 618 5.07 -35.19 -21.02
CA SER A 618 3.69 -35.28 -21.53
C SER A 618 2.80 -34.07 -21.19
N LYS A 619 2.99 -33.43 -20.03
CA LYS A 619 2.25 -32.22 -19.67
C LYS A 619 2.77 -30.99 -20.40
N LEU A 620 4.08 -30.88 -20.60
CA LEU A 620 4.65 -29.81 -21.41
C LEU A 620 4.26 -29.95 -22.88
N ASP A 621 4.20 -31.16 -23.43
CA ASP A 621 3.70 -31.42 -24.78
C ASP A 621 2.25 -30.97 -24.95
N ALA A 622 1.39 -31.28 -23.96
CA ALA A 622 0.01 -30.78 -23.95
C ALA A 622 -0.06 -29.24 -23.90
N VAL A 623 0.84 -28.60 -23.16
CA VAL A 623 0.96 -27.12 -23.12
C VAL A 623 1.49 -26.58 -24.45
N LYS A 624 2.45 -27.23 -25.10
CA LYS A 624 2.96 -26.87 -26.43
C LYS A 624 1.83 -26.88 -27.46
N ASN A 625 0.98 -27.90 -27.44
CA ASN A 625 -0.23 -27.98 -28.26
C ASN A 625 -1.22 -26.85 -27.94
N THR A 626 -1.41 -26.54 -26.66
CA THR A 626 -2.27 -25.43 -26.22
C THR A 626 -1.78 -24.09 -26.77
N ILE A 627 -0.47 -23.81 -26.68
CA ILE A 627 0.13 -22.59 -27.24
C ILE A 627 -0.02 -22.57 -28.76
N SER A 628 0.20 -23.69 -29.45
CA SER A 628 -0.02 -23.79 -30.89
C SER A 628 -1.47 -23.48 -31.27
N HIS A 629 -2.45 -23.95 -30.50
CA HIS A 629 -3.86 -23.61 -30.72
C HIS A 629 -4.17 -22.13 -30.50
N LEU A 630 -3.55 -21.49 -29.49
CA LEU A 630 -3.67 -20.05 -29.29
C LEU A 630 -3.08 -19.28 -30.47
N ASP A 631 -1.89 -19.65 -30.94
CA ASP A 631 -1.24 -19.00 -32.09
C ASP A 631 -2.09 -19.16 -33.37
N LYS A 632 -2.61 -20.37 -33.64
CA LYS A 632 -3.52 -20.63 -34.78
C LYS A 632 -4.81 -19.81 -34.67
N PHE A 633 -5.38 -19.69 -33.48
CA PHE A 633 -6.57 -18.87 -33.26
C PHE A 633 -6.31 -17.39 -33.53
N VAL A 634 -5.22 -16.83 -32.98
CA VAL A 634 -4.85 -15.44 -33.21
C VAL A 634 -4.61 -15.17 -34.68
N GLN A 635 -3.92 -16.08 -35.36
CA GLN A 635 -3.70 -15.95 -36.79
C GLN A 635 -5.00 -15.98 -37.58
N LYS A 636 -5.88 -16.93 -37.29
CA LYS A 636 -7.21 -17.03 -37.91
C LYS A 636 -8.05 -15.77 -37.66
N ALA A 637 -8.00 -15.19 -36.46
CA ALA A 637 -8.67 -13.93 -36.18
C ALA A 637 -8.14 -12.78 -37.07
N ASN A 638 -6.82 -12.74 -37.32
CA ASN A 638 -6.21 -11.75 -38.21
C ASN A 638 -6.54 -11.99 -39.69
N SER A 639 -6.63 -13.24 -40.15
CA SER A 639 -6.69 -13.59 -41.58
C SER A 639 -8.03 -14.13 -42.08
N CYS A 640 -9.01 -14.37 -41.20
CA CYS A 640 -10.32 -14.88 -41.62
C CYS A 640 -11.01 -13.95 -42.62
N LYS A 641 -11.88 -14.53 -43.47
CA LYS A 641 -12.67 -13.80 -44.45
C LYS A 641 -13.47 -12.67 -43.80
N SER A 642 -13.72 -11.62 -44.58
CA SER A 642 -14.60 -10.54 -44.16
C SER A 642 -16.03 -11.07 -44.01
N GLY A 643 -16.68 -10.71 -42.92
CA GLY A 643 -18.07 -11.06 -42.61
C GLY A 643 -18.92 -9.83 -42.30
N PRO A 644 -20.25 -9.99 -42.16
CA PRO A 644 -21.12 -8.93 -41.64
C PRO A 644 -20.78 -8.65 -40.16
N ASP A 645 -21.11 -7.44 -39.70
CA ASP A 645 -21.02 -7.11 -38.28
C ASP A 645 -21.90 -8.04 -37.43
N ASN A 646 -21.34 -8.53 -36.33
CA ASN A 646 -22.01 -9.42 -35.41
C ASN A 646 -22.22 -8.74 -34.05
N PRO A 647 -23.48 -8.44 -33.67
CA PRO A 647 -23.77 -7.73 -32.42
C PRO A 647 -23.35 -8.49 -31.16
N ASP A 648 -23.16 -9.81 -31.24
CA ASP A 648 -22.74 -10.63 -30.09
C ASP A 648 -21.27 -10.40 -29.70
N ILE A 649 -20.42 -9.89 -30.59
CA ILE A 649 -18.97 -9.80 -30.36
C ILE A 649 -18.64 -8.89 -29.17
N ASP A 650 -19.37 -7.78 -29.03
CA ASP A 650 -19.22 -6.87 -27.89
C ASP A 650 -19.57 -7.55 -26.57
N GLN A 651 -20.67 -8.32 -26.54
CA GLN A 651 -21.07 -9.06 -25.35
C GLN A 651 -20.07 -10.17 -25.02
N VAL A 652 -19.55 -10.89 -26.01
CA VAL A 652 -18.55 -11.95 -25.83
C VAL A 652 -17.23 -11.39 -25.31
N ALA A 653 -16.78 -10.24 -25.81
CA ALA A 653 -15.61 -9.54 -25.31
C ALA A 653 -15.80 -8.98 -23.88
N TYR A 654 -16.99 -8.43 -23.59
CA TYR A 654 -17.36 -8.00 -22.25
C TYR A 654 -17.35 -9.16 -21.25
N ASP A 655 -17.95 -10.29 -21.61
CA ASP A 655 -18.02 -11.51 -20.79
C ASP A 655 -16.63 -12.04 -20.45
N LEU A 656 -15.72 -12.08 -21.44
CA LEU A 656 -14.32 -12.45 -21.23
C LEU A 656 -13.69 -11.52 -20.20
N ARG A 657 -13.78 -10.20 -20.40
CA ARG A 657 -13.20 -9.21 -19.49
C ARG A 657 -13.77 -9.36 -18.08
N ARG A 658 -15.09 -9.43 -17.93
CA ARG A 658 -15.75 -9.53 -16.62
C ARG A 658 -15.36 -10.80 -15.89
N LYS A 659 -15.45 -11.97 -16.55
CA LYS A 659 -15.10 -13.27 -15.92
C LYS A 659 -13.63 -13.37 -15.60
N PHE A 660 -12.75 -12.85 -16.46
CA PHE A 660 -11.33 -12.77 -16.18
C PHE A 660 -11.05 -11.90 -14.95
N VAL A 661 -11.64 -10.70 -14.87
CA VAL A 661 -11.47 -9.80 -13.73
C VAL A 661 -11.99 -10.42 -12.44
N VAL A 662 -13.23 -10.93 -12.43
CA VAL A 662 -13.82 -11.58 -11.23
C VAL A 662 -12.96 -12.76 -10.76
N SER A 663 -12.45 -13.56 -11.68
CA SER A 663 -11.59 -14.71 -11.33
C SER A 663 -10.25 -14.25 -10.74
N MET A 664 -9.61 -13.26 -11.36
CA MET A 664 -8.32 -12.76 -10.90
C MET A 664 -8.43 -11.93 -9.61
N ASP A 665 -9.56 -11.24 -9.41
CA ASP A 665 -9.89 -10.52 -8.18
C ASP A 665 -10.14 -11.48 -7.00
N ASP A 666 -10.50 -12.73 -7.27
CA ASP A 666 -10.55 -13.79 -6.24
C ASP A 666 -9.23 -14.55 -6.16
N ASP A 667 -8.27 -14.00 -5.44
CA ASP A 667 -6.98 -14.63 -5.12
C ASP A 667 -6.15 -15.02 -6.34
N ILE A 668 -6.18 -14.20 -7.40
CA ILE A 668 -5.42 -14.44 -8.64
C ILE A 668 -5.75 -15.84 -9.21
N ASN A 669 -7.04 -16.19 -9.28
CA ASN A 669 -7.48 -17.50 -9.75
C ASN A 669 -7.32 -17.66 -11.27
N ILE A 670 -6.08 -17.94 -11.66
CA ILE A 670 -5.65 -18.08 -13.05
C ILE A 670 -6.36 -19.22 -13.79
N ALA A 671 -6.74 -20.29 -13.09
CA ALA A 671 -7.42 -21.43 -13.72
C ALA A 671 -8.81 -21.03 -14.24
N ALA A 672 -9.60 -20.33 -13.42
CA ALA A 672 -10.90 -19.81 -13.83
C ALA A 672 -10.77 -18.71 -14.90
N ALA A 673 -9.74 -17.88 -14.81
CA ALA A 673 -9.43 -16.85 -15.80
C ALA A 673 -9.08 -17.46 -17.18
N LEU A 674 -8.28 -18.53 -17.22
CA LEU A 674 -7.97 -19.27 -18.45
C LEU A 674 -9.21 -19.98 -19.02
N ALA A 675 -10.08 -20.53 -18.18
CA ALA A 675 -11.35 -21.12 -18.64
C ALA A 675 -12.23 -20.08 -19.36
N ALA A 676 -12.28 -18.84 -18.86
CA ALA A 676 -12.98 -17.75 -19.54
C ALA A 676 -12.37 -17.42 -20.91
N LEU A 677 -11.03 -17.42 -21.02
CA LEU A 677 -10.32 -17.23 -22.29
C LEU A 677 -10.65 -18.33 -23.31
N PHE A 678 -10.60 -19.60 -22.92
CA PHE A 678 -10.92 -20.69 -23.86
C PHE A 678 -12.39 -20.71 -24.27
N LYS A 679 -13.31 -20.33 -23.38
CA LYS A 679 -14.73 -20.16 -23.73
C LYS A 679 -14.92 -19.05 -24.77
N PHE A 680 -14.20 -17.94 -24.64
CA PHE A 680 -14.17 -16.87 -25.62
C PHE A 680 -13.65 -17.38 -26.97
N ILE A 681 -12.49 -18.04 -26.98
CA ILE A 681 -11.86 -18.60 -28.19
C ILE A 681 -12.82 -19.53 -28.93
N HIS A 682 -13.49 -20.44 -28.22
CA HIS A 682 -14.44 -21.36 -28.82
C HIS A 682 -15.62 -20.65 -29.51
N ARG A 683 -16.19 -19.62 -28.86
CA ARG A 683 -17.31 -18.86 -29.44
C ARG A 683 -16.88 -18.05 -30.65
N ILE A 684 -15.72 -17.39 -30.60
CA ILE A 684 -15.19 -16.62 -31.73
C ILE A 684 -14.81 -17.52 -32.91
N ASN A 685 -14.22 -18.70 -32.66
CA ASN A 685 -13.97 -19.68 -33.72
C ASN A 685 -15.26 -20.05 -34.47
N THR A 686 -16.34 -20.31 -33.75
CA THR A 686 -17.65 -20.63 -34.36
C THR A 686 -18.18 -19.49 -35.24
N VAL A 687 -17.97 -18.23 -34.84
CA VAL A 687 -18.35 -17.06 -35.64
C VAL A 687 -17.49 -16.97 -36.91
N MET A 688 -16.17 -17.09 -36.76
CA MET A 688 -15.23 -17.05 -37.90
C MET A 688 -15.56 -18.13 -38.93
N ASP A 689 -15.88 -19.35 -38.50
CA ASP A 689 -16.16 -20.49 -39.38
C ASP A 689 -17.49 -20.34 -40.14
N ARG A 690 -18.50 -19.72 -39.53
CA ARG A 690 -19.82 -19.55 -40.17
C ARG A 690 -19.86 -18.33 -41.07
N ASN A 691 -19.41 -17.19 -40.56
CA ASN A 691 -19.74 -15.88 -41.14
C ASN A 691 -18.50 -15.03 -41.47
N GLY A 692 -17.31 -15.39 -41.00
CA GLY A 692 -16.15 -14.48 -41.01
C GLY A 692 -16.24 -13.40 -39.92
N LEU A 693 -15.32 -12.43 -39.95
CA LEU A 693 -15.34 -11.25 -39.08
C LEU A 693 -15.28 -9.98 -39.92
N SER A 694 -16.12 -8.99 -39.59
CA SER A 694 -15.96 -7.64 -40.12
C SER A 694 -14.65 -7.01 -39.60
N SER A 695 -14.22 -5.91 -40.23
CA SER A 695 -13.06 -5.15 -39.75
C SER A 695 -13.23 -4.66 -38.31
N SER A 696 -14.44 -4.21 -37.94
CA SER A 696 -14.74 -3.74 -36.58
C SER A 696 -14.66 -4.88 -35.56
N ASP A 697 -15.28 -6.02 -35.86
CA ASP A 697 -15.30 -7.15 -34.95
C ASP A 697 -13.93 -7.79 -34.76
N ARG A 698 -13.12 -7.82 -35.83
CA ARG A 698 -11.70 -8.23 -35.75
C ARG A 698 -10.94 -7.34 -34.76
N GLU A 699 -11.09 -6.02 -34.85
CA GLU A 699 -10.44 -5.08 -33.94
C GLU A 699 -10.88 -5.34 -32.47
N LYS A 700 -12.18 -5.52 -32.23
CA LYS A 700 -12.73 -5.81 -30.89
C LYS A 700 -12.15 -7.10 -30.30
N VAL A 701 -12.09 -8.17 -31.10
CA VAL A 701 -11.51 -9.47 -30.68
C VAL A 701 -10.03 -9.30 -30.32
N LEU A 702 -9.23 -8.69 -31.21
CA LEU A 702 -7.80 -8.49 -30.97
C LEU A 702 -7.53 -7.56 -29.78
N LYS A 703 -8.37 -6.53 -29.58
CA LYS A 703 -8.30 -5.63 -28.42
C LYS A 703 -8.60 -6.37 -27.12
N ALA A 704 -9.60 -7.25 -27.12
CA ALA A 704 -9.90 -8.10 -25.96
C ALA A 704 -8.73 -9.04 -25.64
N LEU A 705 -8.17 -9.72 -26.65
CA LEU A 705 -6.99 -10.58 -26.50
C LEU A 705 -5.78 -9.80 -25.99
N LYS A 706 -5.50 -8.60 -26.54
CA LYS A 706 -4.40 -7.73 -26.10
C LYS A 706 -4.51 -7.36 -24.63
N ARG A 707 -5.73 -7.05 -24.18
CA ARG A 707 -6.01 -6.72 -22.79
C ARG A 707 -5.86 -7.91 -21.84
N ILE A 708 -6.20 -9.13 -22.26
CA ILE A 708 -5.92 -10.34 -21.45
C ILE A 708 -4.43 -10.69 -21.49
N ASN A 709 -3.81 -10.58 -22.65
CA ASN A 709 -2.40 -10.90 -22.85
C ASN A 709 -1.46 -9.95 -22.10
N SER A 710 -1.89 -8.71 -21.80
CA SER A 710 -1.09 -7.81 -20.97
C SER A 710 -0.82 -8.41 -19.57
N VAL A 711 -1.71 -9.28 -19.10
CA VAL A 711 -1.58 -10.05 -17.85
C VAL A 711 -0.86 -11.38 -18.07
N LEU A 712 -1.31 -12.18 -19.05
CA LEU A 712 -0.77 -13.52 -19.25
C LEU A 712 0.63 -13.52 -19.86
N GLY A 713 0.87 -12.72 -20.91
CA GLY A 713 2.15 -12.63 -21.62
C GLY A 713 2.52 -13.90 -22.40
N VAL A 714 1.54 -14.60 -22.95
CA VAL A 714 1.73 -15.92 -23.61
C VAL A 714 1.34 -15.94 -25.09
N MET A 715 0.58 -14.94 -25.56
CA MET A 715 0.14 -14.84 -26.95
C MET A 715 1.03 -13.88 -27.74
N ASP A 716 1.26 -14.19 -29.02
CA ASP A 716 1.83 -13.28 -30.00
C ASP A 716 0.66 -12.73 -30.84
N LEU A 717 0.40 -11.42 -30.76
CA LEU A 717 -0.81 -10.79 -31.31
C LEU A 717 -0.56 -10.01 -32.59
N GLU A 718 0.70 -9.90 -33.01
CA GLU A 718 1.03 -9.19 -34.24
C GLU A 718 0.55 -10.00 -35.45
N ALA A 719 -0.06 -9.30 -36.41
CA ALA A 719 -0.37 -9.90 -37.69
C ALA A 719 0.96 -10.22 -38.37
N ILE A 720 1.22 -11.50 -38.62
CA ILE A 720 2.37 -11.91 -39.42
C ILE A 720 2.07 -11.42 -40.84
N SER A 721 2.70 -10.31 -41.24
CA SER A 721 2.73 -9.88 -42.63
C SER A 721 3.54 -10.91 -43.42
N ALA A 722 2.90 -11.60 -44.38
CA ALA A 722 3.68 -12.29 -45.42
C ALA A 722 4.58 -11.26 -46.10
N SER A 723 5.85 -11.59 -46.33
CA SER A 723 6.66 -10.83 -47.28
C SER A 723 5.99 -10.89 -48.66
N HIS A 724 6.27 -9.91 -49.52
CA HIS A 724 5.71 -9.88 -50.88
C HIS A 724 5.93 -11.21 -51.62
N ASP A 725 7.12 -11.80 -51.47
CA ASP A 725 7.52 -13.07 -52.07
C ASP A 725 6.65 -14.25 -51.62
N VAL A 726 6.30 -14.31 -50.33
CA VAL A 726 5.44 -15.35 -49.77
C VAL A 726 4.02 -15.25 -50.33
N LYS A 727 3.52 -14.02 -50.45
CA LYS A 727 2.19 -13.76 -51.00
C LYS A 727 2.11 -14.21 -52.45
N MET A 728 3.13 -13.88 -53.25
CA MET A 728 3.27 -14.35 -54.63
C MET A 728 3.35 -15.87 -54.74
N LEU A 729 4.08 -16.55 -53.85
CA LEU A 729 4.19 -18.02 -53.84
C LEU A 729 2.85 -18.69 -53.51
N ILE A 730 2.07 -18.09 -52.61
CA ILE A 730 0.71 -18.56 -52.28
C ILE A 730 -0.23 -18.35 -53.47
N ASP A 731 -0.21 -17.18 -54.10
CA ASP A 731 -1.08 -16.88 -55.25
C ASP A 731 -0.76 -17.79 -56.45
N LYS A 732 0.54 -18.01 -56.75
CA LYS A 732 0.99 -18.96 -57.79
C LYS A 732 0.57 -20.40 -57.47
N ARG A 733 0.60 -20.78 -56.19
CA ARG A 733 0.16 -22.10 -55.75
C ARG A 733 -1.35 -22.27 -55.92
N GLU A 734 -2.14 -21.25 -55.59
CA GLU A 734 -3.60 -21.27 -55.80
C GLU A 734 -3.95 -21.33 -57.29
N GLN A 735 -3.21 -20.62 -58.14
CA GLN A 735 -3.35 -20.72 -59.58
C GLN A 735 -3.04 -22.14 -60.09
N ALA A 736 -1.93 -22.75 -59.64
CA ALA A 736 -1.60 -24.13 -60.02
C ALA A 736 -2.70 -25.12 -59.57
N ARG A 737 -3.29 -24.92 -58.38
CA ARG A 737 -4.41 -25.74 -57.88
C ARG A 737 -5.69 -25.56 -58.69
N SER A 738 -6.02 -24.35 -59.13
CA SER A 738 -7.21 -24.09 -59.95
C SER A 738 -7.06 -24.68 -61.36
N GLU A 739 -5.84 -24.70 -61.88
CA GLU A 739 -5.45 -25.32 -63.16
C GLU A 739 -5.25 -26.85 -63.05
N LYS A 740 -5.35 -27.43 -61.85
CA LYS A 740 -5.10 -28.86 -61.52
C LYS A 740 -3.66 -29.32 -61.79
N ASP A 741 -2.69 -28.41 -61.79
CA ASP A 741 -1.26 -28.71 -61.81
C ASP A 741 -0.77 -29.03 -60.38
N TRP A 742 -0.93 -30.28 -59.99
CA TRP A 742 -0.58 -30.77 -58.65
C TRP A 742 0.92 -30.79 -58.40
N ASP A 743 1.74 -31.06 -59.42
CA ASP A 743 3.20 -31.11 -59.30
C ASP A 743 3.76 -29.71 -58.97
N THR A 744 3.29 -28.67 -59.66
CA THR A 744 3.66 -27.28 -59.34
C THR A 744 3.13 -26.84 -57.99
N ALA A 745 1.89 -27.21 -57.64
CA ALA A 745 1.30 -26.87 -56.34
C ALA A 745 2.06 -27.49 -55.16
N ASP A 746 2.53 -28.74 -55.28
CA ASP A 746 3.32 -29.44 -54.25
C ASP A 746 4.77 -28.96 -54.19
N ARG A 747 5.38 -28.58 -55.33
CA ARG A 747 6.68 -27.89 -55.34
C ARG A 747 6.61 -26.56 -54.59
N LEU A 748 5.61 -25.72 -54.88
CA LEU A 748 5.41 -24.44 -54.20
C LEU A 748 5.06 -24.62 -52.71
N ARG A 749 4.36 -25.70 -52.34
CA ARG A 749 4.12 -26.06 -50.93
C ARG A 749 5.42 -26.35 -50.17
N ARG A 750 6.37 -27.08 -50.77
CA ARG A 750 7.69 -27.33 -50.17
C ARG A 750 8.50 -26.06 -50.04
N GLU A 751 8.51 -25.21 -51.06
CA GLU A 751 9.22 -23.92 -51.04
C GLU A 751 8.66 -22.97 -49.96
N LEU A 752 7.34 -22.96 -49.76
CA LEU A 752 6.71 -22.28 -48.65
C LEU A 752 7.15 -22.87 -47.30
N ARG A 753 7.19 -24.21 -47.15
CA ARG A 753 7.65 -24.87 -45.92
C ARG A 753 9.10 -24.57 -45.58
N GLU A 754 9.99 -24.54 -46.57
CA GLU A 754 11.40 -24.16 -46.41
C GLU A 754 11.57 -22.72 -45.95
N LYS A 755 10.68 -21.82 -46.38
CA LYS A 755 10.58 -20.44 -45.87
C LYS A 755 9.89 -20.34 -44.51
N GLY A 756 9.65 -21.48 -43.86
CA GLY A 756 8.98 -21.60 -42.58
C GLY A 756 7.50 -21.27 -42.67
N ILE A 757 6.80 -21.66 -43.73
CA ILE A 757 5.38 -21.37 -43.95
C ILE A 757 4.62 -22.63 -44.35
N GLU A 758 3.62 -23.01 -43.57
CA GLU A 758 2.73 -24.11 -43.86
C GLU A 758 1.40 -23.59 -44.44
N PRO A 759 1.13 -23.81 -45.74
CA PRO A 759 -0.17 -23.55 -46.33
C PRO A 759 -1.19 -24.63 -45.90
N ILE A 760 -2.39 -24.18 -45.56
CA ILE A 760 -3.56 -24.95 -45.16
C ILE A 760 -4.67 -24.63 -46.17
N ASP A 761 -5.05 -25.65 -46.92
CA ASP A 761 -6.13 -25.53 -47.89
C ASP A 761 -7.48 -25.53 -47.17
N THR A 762 -8.32 -24.53 -47.46
CA THR A 762 -9.70 -24.48 -46.96
C THR A 762 -10.66 -24.39 -48.14
N LYS A 763 -11.96 -24.59 -47.88
CA LYS A 763 -13.02 -24.43 -48.91
C LYS A 763 -13.09 -23.00 -49.48
N GLU A 764 -12.45 -22.04 -48.84
CA GLU A 764 -12.51 -20.61 -49.13
C GLU A 764 -11.18 -20.05 -49.67
N GLY A 765 -10.20 -20.94 -49.92
CA GLY A 765 -8.84 -20.60 -50.37
C GLY A 765 -7.75 -21.03 -49.38
N THR A 766 -6.49 -20.87 -49.78
CA THR A 766 -5.34 -21.20 -48.92
C THR A 766 -5.12 -20.14 -47.83
N VAL A 767 -5.18 -20.57 -46.57
CA VAL A 767 -4.62 -19.82 -45.43
C VAL A 767 -3.26 -20.41 -45.09
N TRP A 768 -2.35 -19.67 -44.45
CA TRP A 768 -1.01 -20.16 -44.14
C TRP A 768 -0.65 -19.88 -42.69
N HIS A 769 0.32 -20.59 -42.12
CA HIS A 769 0.93 -20.26 -40.82
C HIS A 769 2.44 -20.35 -40.87
N LYS A 770 3.12 -19.49 -40.10
CA LYS A 770 4.59 -19.55 -40.01
C LYS A 770 4.98 -20.74 -39.12
N LEU A 771 5.74 -21.68 -39.67
CA LEU A 771 6.52 -22.65 -38.92
C LEU A 771 7.64 -21.86 -38.23
N LYS A 772 7.56 -21.72 -36.89
CA LYS A 772 8.68 -21.17 -36.11
C LYS A 772 9.59 -22.34 -35.71
N GLU A 773 10.90 -22.12 -35.87
CA GLU A 773 11.98 -22.99 -35.35
C GLU A 773 11.80 -23.34 -33.87
#